data_AF-A0A928RHV0-F1
#
_entry.id   AF-A0A928RHV0-F1
#
_cell.length_a   1.000
_cell.length_b   1.000
_cell.length_c   1.000
_cell.angle_alpha   90.00
_cell.angle_beta   90.00
_cell.angle_gamma   90.00
#
_symmetry.space_group_name_H-M   'P 1'
#
loop_
_entity.id
_entity.type
_entity.pdbx_description
1 polymer ?
#
loop_
_entity_poly.entity_id
_entity_poly.type
_entity_poly.pdbx_seq_one_letter_code
_entity_poly.pdbx_strand_id
1 'polypeptide(L)'
;MMKRIYGKITAFILIFVLTALQLSHASMGASSVSEKDSVLKSKIIVSMGDSFSSGEGIEKFYGQDDSSQEKVKNQDWLAHRSRKSWPGQLCLPSVSKTKSMSDYRNTNWYFVATSGAKTEHINGSFSKSYNYKGLSGEKNIDPQIDIFDDLGDKKADYITLTIGGNDAEFSEIIKCAGYAFFNPGAVSDKINNVWNEYYKDGGIRDKIRQAYSDISYRAGPQAKIIVAGYPKLIDKEGSGFLISKEEARIINTAVTNFNKEIETLVNSCKSDGMKICFVSVEEEFDGYEAYTDNACINSIETKPMDEDLDQENGPSAYSIHPNENGAKKYAKCVQEKIDEIEKDGGKSEWPLMSGSDERDAALVLDVSGSMSGTPLDETKDAAKRFVSTVLYEDAGIGIVAYDSSAMKLSEFNKNPAYLNEVIERLNSGGGTNIESGLKEAEDMLKMSNAKKKFIVLMSDGEPNEGKIGDSLIDYADSLKKQGIRIYTLGFFTSLSSSSKTNAQLLMEKIASDGCHFEVDDASQLMFFFEDIADQISGTKYQYIRIACPVDVTVKYDGETLSSEDAQATQRTSFGTLTFEENAAVEKDFDTEETPNETRNSSMTFSMGTSEEKTGNESDNRVKILRLKEGPEYKIEIDGNGKGKMTYTIGFMDEDGEYNDMRKFKNIPITKRTKIDTVASRTKTSVLKVDENGDGKYDHIYKASENGIGKPVEYSGKIIFLLSPVMLLALLLIILYTRKKIYKKLLNSQAS
;
A
#
# COMPACT_ATOMS: atom_id res chain seq x y z
N MET A 1 77.67 6.31 17.30
CA MET A 1 76.30 5.89 17.66
C MET A 1 75.36 7.09 17.88
N MET A 2 75.45 8.13 17.03
CA MET A 2 74.68 9.38 17.16
C MET A 2 74.23 9.91 15.78
N LYS A 3 74.09 9.01 14.78
CA LYS A 3 73.59 9.29 13.41
C LYS A 3 72.41 8.40 12.99
N ARG A 4 71.92 7.53 13.89
CA ARG A 4 70.71 6.69 13.70
C ARG A 4 69.50 7.16 14.52
N ILE A 5 69.62 8.29 15.24
CA ILE A 5 68.53 8.94 15.99
C ILE A 5 67.99 10.19 15.25
N TYR A 6 68.78 10.78 14.34
CA TYR A 6 68.37 11.98 13.57
C TYR A 6 67.54 11.71 12.31
N GLY A 7 67.34 10.44 11.91
CA GLY A 7 66.50 10.05 10.77
C GLY A 7 65.09 9.56 11.13
N LYS A 8 64.75 9.47 12.42
CA LYS A 8 63.42 9.05 12.91
C LYS A 8 62.66 10.15 13.66
N ILE A 9 63.26 11.32 13.89
CA ILE A 9 62.60 12.48 14.52
C ILE A 9 62.14 13.52 13.48
N THR A 10 62.71 13.53 12.26
CA THR A 10 62.33 14.43 11.16
C THR A 10 61.13 13.97 10.33
N ALA A 11 60.69 12.71 10.45
CA ALA A 11 59.45 12.24 9.82
C ALA A 11 58.19 12.45 10.69
N PHE A 12 58.34 12.67 12.00
CA PHE A 12 57.21 12.86 12.92
C PHE A 12 56.81 14.33 13.09
N ILE A 13 57.70 15.29 12.78
CA ILE A 13 57.43 16.73 12.86
C ILE A 13 56.90 17.30 11.53
N LEU A 14 57.09 16.63 10.39
CA LEU A 14 56.56 17.08 9.10
C LEU A 14 55.09 16.68 8.85
N ILE A 15 54.55 15.71 9.59
CA ILE A 15 53.13 15.29 9.51
C ILE A 15 52.24 16.12 10.45
N PHE A 16 52.81 16.80 11.45
CA PHE A 16 52.06 17.61 12.43
C PHE A 16 51.97 19.11 12.08
N VAL A 17 52.76 19.61 11.12
CA VAL A 17 52.78 21.03 10.73
C VAL A 17 51.98 21.31 9.43
N LEU A 18 51.50 20.28 8.73
CA LEU A 18 50.58 20.42 7.58
C LEU A 18 49.09 20.32 7.95
N THR A 19 48.75 19.95 9.18
CA THR A 19 47.36 19.86 9.67
C THR A 19 46.91 21.02 10.55
N ALA A 20 47.78 22.00 10.85
CA ALA A 20 47.48 23.08 11.79
C ALA A 20 47.52 24.51 11.20
N LEU A 21 47.62 24.68 9.86
CA LEU A 21 47.76 26.01 9.23
C LEU A 21 46.76 26.31 8.09
N GLN A 22 45.53 25.77 8.16
CA GLN A 22 44.40 26.20 7.33
C GLN A 22 43.11 26.52 8.12
N LEU A 23 43.23 26.84 9.42
CA LEU A 23 42.11 27.35 10.23
C LEU A 23 42.44 28.73 10.79
N SER A 24 42.48 29.73 9.91
CA SER A 24 42.03 31.10 10.21
C SER A 24 42.05 31.91 8.91
N HIS A 25 40.94 32.60 8.65
CA HIS A 25 40.65 33.48 7.49
C HIS A 25 39.99 32.81 6.27
N ALA A 26 38.67 32.66 6.32
CA ALA A 26 37.80 33.05 5.21
C ALA A 26 36.34 33.18 5.69
N SER A 27 35.84 34.42 5.70
CA SER A 27 34.41 34.69 5.68
C SER A 27 33.83 34.32 4.31
N MET A 28 32.55 33.93 4.31
CA MET A 28 31.65 33.86 3.15
C MET A 28 31.93 32.75 2.13
N GLY A 29 31.17 31.67 2.24
CA GLY A 29 31.06 30.62 1.23
C GLY A 29 30.18 29.50 1.75
N ALA A 30 29.01 29.31 1.13
CA ALA A 30 28.05 28.27 1.46
C ALA A 30 28.73 26.89 1.51
N SER A 31 28.77 26.27 2.68
CA SER A 31 29.23 24.89 2.85
C SER A 31 28.06 23.96 2.58
N SER A 32 28.16 23.20 1.49
CA SER A 32 27.30 22.09 1.13
C SER A 32 27.27 21.06 2.26
N VAL A 33 26.18 21.09 3.03
CA VAL A 33 25.71 19.96 3.82
C VAL A 33 25.56 18.79 2.86
N SER A 34 26.07 17.62 3.23
CA SER A 34 25.81 16.38 2.49
C SER A 34 24.29 16.22 2.36
N GLU A 35 23.80 16.02 1.14
CA GLU A 35 22.36 15.83 0.83
C GLU A 35 21.69 14.65 1.55
N LYS A 36 22.44 13.88 2.35
CA LYS A 36 21.92 12.81 3.21
C LYS A 36 21.52 13.25 4.62
N ASP A 37 21.94 14.42 5.10
CA ASP A 37 21.59 14.92 6.44
C ASP A 37 20.49 16.00 6.44
N SER A 38 20.01 16.43 5.27
CA SER A 38 19.03 17.52 5.14
C SER A 38 17.57 17.10 4.91
N VAL A 39 17.22 15.83 5.13
CA VAL A 39 15.82 15.36 5.07
C VAL A 39 15.47 14.49 6.28
N LEU A 40 15.75 14.97 7.50
CA LEU A 40 14.92 14.60 8.63
C LEU A 40 13.64 15.43 8.52
N LYS A 41 12.63 14.93 7.80
CA LYS A 41 11.27 15.49 7.86
C LYS A 41 10.92 15.61 9.34
N SER A 42 10.74 16.85 9.82
CA SER A 42 10.49 17.10 11.23
C SER A 42 9.16 16.45 11.62
N LYS A 43 9.19 15.36 12.39
CA LYS A 43 7.99 14.60 12.71
C LYS A 43 6.99 15.45 13.50
N ILE A 44 5.71 15.15 13.33
CA ILE A 44 4.62 15.86 13.99
C ILE A 44 3.88 14.91 14.92
N ILE A 45 3.69 15.37 16.16
CA ILE A 45 2.88 14.72 17.17
C ILE A 45 1.66 15.57 17.49
N VAL A 46 0.49 14.95 17.46
CA VAL A 46 -0.78 15.55 17.88
C VAL A 46 -1.23 14.86 19.16
N SER A 47 -1.41 15.62 20.24
CA SER A 47 -1.88 15.09 21.52
C SER A 47 -3.33 15.50 21.76
N MET A 48 -4.20 14.50 21.83
CA MET A 48 -5.65 14.62 21.92
C MET A 48 -6.14 13.92 23.20
N GLY A 49 -7.44 13.94 23.46
CA GLY A 49 -8.05 13.17 24.52
C GLY A 49 -8.69 14.01 25.62
N ASP A 50 -8.79 13.42 26.80
CA ASP A 50 -9.49 13.96 27.97
C ASP A 50 -8.56 14.64 29.00
N SER A 51 -9.03 14.74 30.24
CA SER A 51 -8.34 15.40 31.35
C SER A 51 -6.98 14.79 31.66
N PHE A 52 -6.83 13.46 31.55
CA PHE A 52 -5.56 12.77 31.80
C PHE A 52 -4.50 13.16 30.78
N SER A 53 -4.88 13.44 29.52
CA SER A 53 -3.99 13.96 28.48
C SER A 53 -3.78 15.47 28.59
N SER A 54 -4.81 16.24 28.96
CA SER A 54 -4.71 17.70 29.11
C SER A 54 -3.74 18.11 30.24
N GLY A 55 -3.60 17.26 31.26
CA GLY A 55 -2.80 17.55 32.46
C GLY A 55 -3.60 18.29 33.54
N GLU A 56 -4.90 18.00 33.65
CA GLU A 56 -5.76 18.45 34.75
C GLU A 56 -5.08 18.21 36.10
N GLY A 57 -5.11 19.22 36.97
CA GLY A 57 -4.41 19.18 38.25
C GLY A 57 -2.89 19.42 38.23
N ILE A 58 -2.33 19.83 37.09
CA ILE A 58 -0.89 20.13 36.97
C ILE A 58 -0.67 21.57 36.47
N GLU A 59 -0.44 22.49 37.39
CA GLU A 59 -0.16 23.88 37.06
C GLU A 59 1.29 24.13 36.57
N LYS A 60 1.54 25.12 35.69
CA LYS A 60 0.56 26.08 35.16
C LYS A 60 -0.12 25.62 33.86
N PHE A 61 -1.40 25.96 33.71
CA PHE A 61 -2.12 25.86 32.45
C PHE A 61 -1.73 26.97 31.48
N TYR A 62 -1.84 26.72 30.17
CA TYR A 62 -1.69 27.77 29.16
C TYR A 62 -2.75 28.85 29.37
N GLY A 63 -2.33 30.13 29.36
CA GLY A 63 -3.21 31.26 29.68
C GLY A 63 -3.46 31.49 31.17
N GLN A 64 -2.87 30.70 32.07
CA GLN A 64 -3.07 30.87 33.52
C GLN A 64 -2.59 32.23 34.06
N ASP A 65 -1.65 32.88 33.39
CA ASP A 65 -1.16 34.21 33.81
C ASP A 65 -1.97 35.37 33.20
N ASP A 66 -2.98 35.07 32.38
CA ASP A 66 -3.90 36.06 31.82
C ASP A 66 -4.85 36.61 32.90
N SER A 67 -5.46 37.78 32.65
CA SER A 67 -6.53 38.30 33.52
C SER A 67 -7.74 37.36 33.53
N SER A 68 -8.55 37.38 34.58
CA SER A 68 -9.75 36.54 34.65
C SER A 68 -10.68 36.70 33.44
N GLN A 69 -10.79 37.91 32.87
CA GLN A 69 -11.60 38.20 31.68
C GLN A 69 -11.02 37.59 30.40
N GLU A 70 -9.70 37.45 30.29
CA GLU A 70 -9.04 36.84 29.14
C GLU A 70 -8.93 35.32 29.28
N LYS A 71 -8.72 34.81 30.50
CA LYS A 71 -8.76 33.37 30.81
C LYS A 71 -10.02 32.69 30.29
N VAL A 72 -11.19 33.26 30.62
CA VAL A 72 -12.49 32.69 30.22
C VAL A 72 -12.77 32.76 28.71
N LYS A 73 -11.92 33.44 27.93
CA LYS A 73 -11.95 33.43 26.46
C LYS A 73 -10.90 32.50 25.86
N ASN A 74 -9.89 32.10 26.63
CA ASN A 74 -8.78 31.29 26.21
C ASN A 74 -9.16 29.80 26.23
N GLN A 75 -9.26 29.18 25.06
CA GLN A 75 -9.63 27.77 24.94
C GLN A 75 -8.63 26.83 25.62
N ASP A 76 -7.33 27.15 25.62
CA ASP A 76 -6.33 26.31 26.27
C ASP A 76 -6.50 26.31 27.79
N TRP A 77 -6.83 27.47 28.38
CA TRP A 77 -7.10 27.59 29.81
C TRP A 77 -8.39 26.86 30.18
N LEU A 78 -9.47 27.09 29.43
CA LEU A 78 -10.76 26.38 29.62
C LEU A 78 -10.62 24.85 29.48
N ALA A 79 -9.72 24.40 28.60
CA ALA A 79 -9.43 22.99 28.40
C ALA A 79 -8.48 22.39 29.46
N HIS A 80 -7.95 23.21 30.37
CA HIS A 80 -6.97 22.84 31.40
C HIS A 80 -5.71 22.18 30.79
N ARG A 81 -5.23 22.73 29.68
CA ARG A 81 -4.03 22.24 29.01
C ARG A 81 -2.79 22.70 29.76
N SER A 82 -2.09 21.76 30.38
CA SER A 82 -0.84 22.00 31.10
C SER A 82 0.37 21.83 30.18
N ARG A 83 1.39 22.69 30.36
CA ARG A 83 2.71 22.47 29.75
C ARG A 83 3.41 21.23 30.31
N LYS A 84 3.07 20.84 31.54
CA LYS A 84 3.65 19.71 32.27
C LYS A 84 2.79 18.45 32.18
N SER A 85 1.77 18.44 31.32
CA SER A 85 1.03 17.23 30.99
C SER A 85 1.98 16.15 30.46
N TRP A 86 1.62 14.88 30.58
CA TRP A 86 2.49 13.81 30.09
C TRP A 86 2.81 13.91 28.59
N PRO A 87 1.89 14.34 27.69
CA PRO A 87 2.27 14.52 26.29
C PRO A 87 3.26 15.68 26.11
N GLY A 88 3.12 16.73 26.93
CA GLY A 88 4.06 17.86 26.95
C GLY A 88 5.46 17.52 27.45
N GLN A 89 5.61 16.40 28.18
CA GLN A 89 6.88 15.88 28.69
C GLN A 89 7.56 14.85 27.77
N LEU A 90 6.86 14.36 26.73
CA LEU A 90 7.44 13.46 25.74
C LEU A 90 8.61 14.11 25.00
N CYS A 91 9.44 13.26 24.40
CA CYS A 91 10.56 13.63 23.57
C CYS A 91 10.46 12.83 22.27
N LEU A 92 10.52 13.48 21.12
CA LEU A 92 10.64 12.77 19.84
C LEU A 92 12.12 12.77 19.44
N PRO A 93 12.84 11.63 19.52
CA PRO A 93 14.29 11.60 19.26
C PRO A 93 14.70 12.15 17.88
N SER A 94 13.79 12.06 16.91
CA SER A 94 13.95 12.60 15.55
C SER A 94 13.77 14.13 15.45
N VAL A 95 13.18 14.77 16.46
CA VAL A 95 13.03 16.23 16.59
C VAL A 95 14.06 16.80 17.55
N SER A 96 14.20 16.19 18.73
CA SER A 96 15.14 16.59 19.78
C SER A 96 15.44 15.40 20.68
N LYS A 97 16.68 15.25 21.13
CA LYS A 97 17.04 14.23 22.13
C LYS A 97 16.96 14.73 23.58
N THR A 98 16.81 16.05 23.77
CA THR A 98 17.00 16.67 25.09
C THR A 98 15.89 17.65 25.49
N LYS A 99 14.97 17.97 24.58
CA LYS A 99 13.90 18.94 24.83
C LYS A 99 12.54 18.25 24.75
N SER A 100 11.65 18.64 25.65
CA SER A 100 10.29 18.13 25.72
C SER A 100 9.43 18.69 24.58
N MET A 101 8.36 17.98 24.21
CA MET A 101 7.43 18.39 23.14
C MET A 101 6.75 19.73 23.44
N SER A 102 6.59 20.08 24.71
CA SER A 102 6.15 21.41 25.13
C SER A 102 7.01 22.58 24.64
N ASP A 103 8.30 22.36 24.35
CA ASP A 103 9.16 23.38 23.74
C ASP A 103 8.90 23.58 22.24
N TYR A 104 8.13 22.69 21.63
CA TYR A 104 7.83 22.65 20.19
C TYR A 104 6.33 22.80 19.88
N ARG A 105 5.59 23.44 20.79
CA ARG A 105 4.17 23.71 20.59
C ARG A 105 3.93 24.49 19.29
N ASN A 106 2.91 24.09 18.53
CA ASN A 106 2.49 24.65 17.23
C ASN A 106 3.55 24.57 16.12
N THR A 107 4.59 23.75 16.30
CA THR A 107 5.60 23.49 15.25
C THR A 107 5.67 21.99 14.96
N ASN A 108 6.12 21.21 15.95
CA ASN A 108 6.19 19.75 15.91
C ASN A 108 5.20 19.09 16.86
N TRP A 109 4.68 19.82 17.85
CA TRP A 109 3.67 19.34 18.77
C TRP A 109 2.41 20.19 18.74
N TYR A 110 1.28 19.56 18.49
CA TYR A 110 -0.03 20.20 18.47
C TYR A 110 -0.87 19.57 19.59
N PHE A 111 -1.47 20.40 20.44
CA PHE A 111 -2.05 19.95 21.70
C PHE A 111 -3.49 20.42 21.84
N VAL A 112 -4.43 19.48 21.75
CA VAL A 112 -5.88 19.73 21.71
C VAL A 112 -6.69 18.94 22.74
N ALA A 113 -6.02 18.10 23.55
CA ALA A 113 -6.67 17.39 24.66
C ALA A 113 -7.45 18.36 25.57
N THR A 114 -8.62 17.94 26.05
CA THR A 114 -9.56 18.83 26.74
C THR A 114 -10.13 18.15 27.98
N SER A 115 -9.94 18.77 29.14
CA SER A 115 -10.49 18.26 30.40
C SER A 115 -12.02 18.13 30.36
N GLY A 116 -12.51 16.94 30.69
CA GLY A 116 -13.93 16.55 30.64
C GLY A 116 -14.42 16.01 29.28
N ALA A 117 -13.54 15.91 28.26
CA ALA A 117 -13.95 15.44 26.95
C ALA A 117 -14.41 13.97 26.98
N LYS A 118 -15.57 13.74 26.35
CA LYS A 118 -16.07 12.42 25.88
C LYS A 118 -15.68 12.17 24.43
N THR A 119 -15.84 10.93 23.95
CA THR A 119 -15.59 10.54 22.55
C THR A 119 -16.31 11.41 21.52
N GLU A 120 -17.53 11.87 21.81
CA GLU A 120 -18.30 12.76 20.92
C GLU A 120 -17.60 14.09 20.65
N HIS A 121 -16.75 14.56 21.57
CA HIS A 121 -16.01 15.82 21.45
C HIS A 121 -14.73 15.70 20.61
N ILE A 122 -14.45 14.51 20.07
CA ILE A 122 -13.44 14.38 19.01
C ILE A 122 -13.94 15.10 17.75
N ASN A 123 -15.20 14.87 17.36
CA ASN A 123 -15.82 15.49 16.18
C ASN A 123 -16.74 16.66 16.51
N GLY A 124 -17.23 16.76 17.76
CA GLY A 124 -18.15 17.80 18.21
C GLY A 124 -17.45 18.88 19.03
N SER A 125 -17.98 20.10 18.97
CA SER A 125 -17.55 21.18 19.88
C SER A 125 -17.92 20.84 21.32
N PHE A 126 -17.06 21.19 22.28
CA PHE A 126 -17.33 20.98 23.71
C PHE A 126 -17.67 22.28 24.42
N SER A 127 -18.91 22.40 24.89
CA SER A 127 -19.35 23.54 25.67
C SER A 127 -18.84 23.50 27.12
N LYS A 128 -18.00 24.46 27.50
CA LYS A 128 -17.42 24.59 28.84
C LYS A 128 -18.09 25.73 29.59
N SER A 129 -18.85 25.38 30.62
CA SER A 129 -19.39 26.33 31.59
C SER A 129 -18.31 26.72 32.61
N TYR A 130 -18.29 27.99 33.02
CA TYR A 130 -17.43 28.50 34.08
C TYR A 130 -18.19 29.41 35.04
N ASN A 131 -17.82 29.36 36.30
CA ASN A 131 -18.16 30.27 37.38
C ASN A 131 -16.86 30.62 38.13
N TYR A 132 -16.11 31.56 37.58
CA TYR A 132 -14.73 31.85 37.96
C TYR A 132 -14.56 33.29 38.44
N LYS A 133 -14.25 33.47 39.73
CA LYS A 133 -13.93 34.78 40.34
C LYS A 133 -14.94 35.89 39.99
N GLY A 134 -16.23 35.57 40.09
CA GLY A 134 -17.34 36.49 39.80
C GLY A 134 -17.70 36.67 38.32
N LEU A 135 -17.07 35.90 37.43
CA LEU A 135 -17.45 35.77 36.02
C LEU A 135 -18.19 34.45 35.83
N SER A 136 -19.33 34.47 35.16
CA SER A 136 -20.03 33.26 34.76
C SER A 136 -20.42 33.28 33.30
N GLY A 137 -20.40 32.11 32.68
CA GLY A 137 -20.70 31.98 31.26
C GLY A 137 -20.36 30.60 30.73
N GLU A 138 -20.46 30.49 29.42
CA GLU A 138 -20.24 29.25 28.69
C GLU A 138 -19.47 29.56 27.41
N LYS A 139 -18.52 28.68 27.06
CA LYS A 139 -17.70 28.85 25.86
C LYS A 139 -17.46 27.50 25.20
N ASN A 140 -17.65 27.45 23.89
CA ASN A 140 -17.32 26.27 23.09
C ASN A 140 -15.82 26.17 22.86
N ILE A 141 -15.28 24.98 23.08
CA ILE A 141 -13.99 24.50 22.60
C ILE A 141 -14.24 23.83 21.26
N ASP A 142 -13.37 24.08 20.30
CA ASP A 142 -13.48 23.51 18.96
C ASP A 142 -13.30 21.98 19.00
N PRO A 143 -13.91 21.24 18.05
CA PRO A 143 -13.65 19.81 17.89
C PRO A 143 -12.16 19.49 17.86
N GLN A 144 -11.74 18.43 18.55
CA GLN A 144 -10.31 18.10 18.58
C GLN A 144 -9.79 17.69 17.20
N ILE A 145 -10.63 17.10 16.34
CA ILE A 145 -10.27 16.62 15.01
C ILE A 145 -9.92 17.74 14.02
N ASP A 146 -10.39 18.96 14.26
CA ASP A 146 -10.15 20.13 13.39
C ASP A 146 -8.66 20.47 13.30
N ILE A 147 -7.86 20.02 14.28
CA ILE A 147 -6.39 20.18 14.25
C ILE A 147 -5.75 19.64 12.98
N PHE A 148 -6.34 18.61 12.36
CA PHE A 148 -5.80 18.03 11.13
C PHE A 148 -6.00 18.94 9.90
N ASP A 149 -6.94 19.88 9.94
CA ASP A 149 -7.05 20.95 8.94
C ASP A 149 -6.00 22.04 9.17
N ASP A 150 -5.79 22.41 10.44
CA ASP A 150 -4.82 23.43 10.83
C ASP A 150 -3.37 23.03 10.50
N LEU A 151 -3.10 21.74 10.30
CA LEU A 151 -1.80 21.27 9.83
C LEU A 151 -1.49 21.68 8.37
N GLY A 152 -2.51 22.00 7.56
CA GLY A 152 -2.35 22.30 6.13
C GLY A 152 -1.68 21.15 5.37
N ASP A 153 -0.57 21.43 4.69
CA ASP A 153 0.20 20.42 3.95
C ASP A 153 0.94 19.42 4.85
N LYS A 154 1.03 19.71 6.14
CA LYS A 154 1.70 18.83 7.11
C LYS A 154 0.78 17.67 7.49
N LYS A 155 1.38 16.55 7.89
CA LYS A 155 0.66 15.36 8.34
C LYS A 155 1.18 14.90 9.70
N ALA A 156 0.27 14.42 10.56
CA ALA A 156 0.65 13.86 11.85
C ALA A 156 1.35 12.51 11.67
N ASP A 157 2.51 12.33 12.29
CA ASP A 157 3.23 11.06 12.36
C ASP A 157 2.82 10.25 13.59
N TYR A 158 2.58 10.94 14.70
CA TYR A 158 2.15 10.37 15.97
C TYR A 158 0.89 11.05 16.49
N ILE A 159 0.00 10.26 17.05
CA ILE A 159 -1.17 10.74 17.79
C ILE A 159 -1.14 10.07 19.14
N THR A 160 -1.25 10.85 20.21
CA THR A 160 -1.25 10.32 21.58
C THR A 160 -2.54 10.75 22.28
N LEU A 161 -3.25 9.82 22.92
CA LEU A 161 -4.51 10.15 23.58
C LEU A 161 -4.89 9.24 24.74
N THR A 162 -5.72 9.80 25.62
CA THR A 162 -6.60 9.11 26.56
C THR A 162 -8.03 9.51 26.25
N ILE A 163 -8.96 8.57 26.09
CA ILE A 163 -10.38 8.89 25.91
C ILE A 163 -11.25 7.75 26.42
N GLY A 164 -12.53 8.04 26.70
CA GLY A 164 -13.52 7.05 27.13
C GLY A 164 -13.81 7.04 28.63
N GLY A 165 -12.94 7.59 29.49
CA GLY A 165 -13.18 7.62 30.94
C GLY A 165 -14.44 8.43 31.32
N ASN A 166 -14.67 9.54 30.61
CA ASN A 166 -15.86 10.37 30.80
C ASN A 166 -17.13 9.75 30.17
N ASP A 167 -16.98 8.96 29.10
CA ASP A 167 -18.08 8.18 28.50
C ASP A 167 -18.54 7.07 29.46
N ALA A 168 -17.59 6.48 30.19
CA ALA A 168 -17.81 5.49 31.25
C ALA A 168 -18.12 6.10 32.62
N GLU A 169 -18.33 7.42 32.70
CA GLU A 169 -18.74 8.13 33.92
C GLU A 169 -17.86 7.85 35.16
N PHE A 170 -16.54 7.66 34.99
CA PHE A 170 -15.64 7.34 36.12
C PHE A 170 -15.62 8.44 37.20
N SER A 171 -15.72 9.71 36.82
CA SER A 171 -15.85 10.82 37.77
C SER A 171 -17.07 10.65 38.68
N GLU A 172 -18.16 10.15 38.13
CA GLU A 172 -19.42 9.90 38.82
C GLU A 172 -19.38 8.61 39.68
N ILE A 173 -18.52 7.63 39.33
CA ILE A 173 -18.21 6.47 40.17
C ILE A 173 -17.42 6.92 41.42
N ILE A 174 -16.41 7.76 41.25
CA ILE A 174 -15.61 8.30 42.36
C ILE A 174 -16.48 9.13 43.31
N LYS A 175 -17.34 10.00 42.78
CA LYS A 175 -18.32 10.75 43.60
C LYS A 175 -19.25 9.81 44.37
N CYS A 176 -19.72 8.73 43.74
CA CYS A 176 -20.57 7.73 44.37
C CYS A 176 -19.88 7.09 45.58
N ALA A 177 -18.59 6.74 45.46
CA ALA A 177 -17.81 6.11 46.51
C ALA A 177 -17.72 6.96 47.78
N GLY A 178 -17.60 8.29 47.65
CA GLY A 178 -17.56 9.20 48.80
C GLY A 178 -18.84 9.23 49.66
N TYR A 179 -19.99 8.79 49.10
CA TYR A 179 -21.27 8.72 49.81
C TYR A 179 -21.78 7.29 50.03
N ALA A 180 -21.04 6.28 49.57
CA ALA A 180 -21.47 4.88 49.56
C ALA A 180 -21.61 4.27 50.97
N PHE A 181 -21.04 4.91 52.01
CA PHE A 181 -21.33 4.60 53.42
C PHE A 181 -22.84 4.58 53.73
N PHE A 182 -23.64 5.41 53.07
CA PHE A 182 -25.10 5.48 53.26
C PHE A 182 -25.89 4.50 52.36
N ASN A 183 -25.25 3.91 51.35
CA ASN A 183 -25.87 2.96 50.42
C ASN A 183 -24.87 1.89 49.94
N PRO A 184 -24.64 0.84 50.76
CA PRO A 184 -23.72 -0.24 50.42
C PRO A 184 -24.15 -0.92 49.11
N GLY A 185 -23.27 -0.91 48.10
CA GLY A 185 -23.54 -1.47 46.77
C GLY A 185 -23.70 -0.45 45.65
N ALA A 186 -23.89 0.84 45.98
CA ALA A 186 -24.09 1.90 44.99
C ALA A 186 -22.94 2.02 43.96
N VAL A 187 -21.70 1.79 44.40
CA VAL A 187 -20.52 1.79 43.51
C VAL A 187 -20.59 0.63 42.52
N SER A 188 -20.90 -0.58 43.01
CA SER A 188 -21.03 -1.77 42.17
C SER A 188 -22.18 -1.65 41.16
N ASP A 189 -23.34 -1.14 41.59
CA ASP A 189 -24.50 -0.92 40.71
C ASP A 189 -24.16 0.06 39.58
N LYS A 190 -23.44 1.14 39.91
CA LYS A 190 -23.02 2.12 38.91
C LYS A 190 -22.04 1.53 37.91
N ILE A 191 -21.07 0.74 38.36
CA ILE A 191 -20.14 0.01 37.49
C ILE A 191 -20.89 -0.98 36.59
N ASN A 192 -21.87 -1.70 37.11
CA ASN A 192 -22.69 -2.63 36.31
C ASN A 192 -23.46 -1.88 35.20
N ASN A 193 -24.00 -0.70 35.49
CA ASN A 193 -24.67 0.13 34.48
C ASN A 193 -23.71 0.60 33.39
N VAL A 194 -22.47 0.96 33.75
CA VAL A 194 -21.43 1.31 32.77
C VAL A 194 -21.15 0.13 31.85
N TRP A 195 -21.03 -1.10 32.37
CA TRP A 195 -20.84 -2.28 31.53
C TRP A 195 -22.02 -2.60 30.61
N ASN A 196 -23.24 -2.38 31.09
CA ASN A 196 -24.44 -2.52 30.25
C ASN A 196 -24.43 -1.52 29.08
N GLU A 197 -24.11 -0.25 29.34
CA GLU A 197 -23.98 0.76 28.29
C GLU A 197 -22.70 0.58 27.44
N TYR A 198 -21.68 -0.11 27.95
CA TYR A 198 -20.46 -0.39 27.21
C TYR A 198 -20.70 -1.36 26.05
N TYR A 199 -21.40 -2.47 26.31
CA TYR A 199 -21.66 -3.53 25.31
C TYR A 199 -22.95 -3.35 24.51
N LYS A 200 -23.74 -2.32 24.81
CA LYS A 200 -24.93 -1.97 24.04
C LYS A 200 -24.56 -1.52 22.63
N ASP A 201 -25.42 -1.82 21.66
CA ASP A 201 -25.27 -1.34 20.28
C ASP A 201 -25.29 0.19 20.24
N GLY A 202 -24.26 0.81 19.64
CA GLY A 202 -24.04 2.25 19.69
C GLY A 202 -23.61 2.78 21.07
N GLY A 203 -23.21 1.88 21.97
CA GLY A 203 -22.77 2.14 23.34
C GLY A 203 -21.34 2.69 23.42
N ILE A 204 -20.76 2.67 24.63
CA ILE A 204 -19.44 3.27 24.89
C ILE A 204 -18.36 2.64 24.02
N ARG A 205 -18.37 1.30 23.86
CA ARG A 205 -17.39 0.58 23.03
C ARG A 205 -17.39 1.08 21.58
N ASP A 206 -18.58 1.21 21.00
CA ASP A 206 -18.72 1.59 19.59
C ASP A 206 -18.35 3.06 19.37
N LYS A 207 -18.67 3.94 20.34
CA LYS A 207 -18.24 5.35 20.31
C LYS A 207 -16.73 5.51 20.41
N ILE A 208 -16.05 4.74 21.27
CA ILE A 208 -14.58 4.74 21.35
C ILE A 208 -13.99 4.24 20.03
N ARG A 209 -14.54 3.15 19.47
CA ARG A 209 -14.09 2.62 18.17
C ARG A 209 -14.24 3.65 17.06
N GLN A 210 -15.39 4.33 17.02
CA GLN A 210 -15.67 5.36 16.03
C GLN A 210 -14.68 6.52 16.15
N ALA A 211 -14.42 7.01 17.38
CA ALA A 211 -13.42 8.04 17.62
C ALA A 211 -12.02 7.65 17.09
N TYR A 212 -11.59 6.41 17.31
CA TYR A 212 -10.31 5.93 16.76
C TYR A 212 -10.33 5.89 15.22
N SER A 213 -11.42 5.39 14.62
CA SER A 213 -11.58 5.35 13.17
C SER A 213 -11.54 6.74 12.54
N ASP A 214 -12.23 7.71 13.14
CA ASP A 214 -12.28 9.10 12.66
C ASP A 214 -10.90 9.76 12.73
N ILE A 215 -10.21 9.60 13.87
CA ILE A 215 -8.84 10.09 14.06
C ILE A 215 -7.90 9.47 13.03
N SER A 216 -7.96 8.15 12.83
CA SER A 216 -7.10 7.44 11.87
C SER A 216 -7.37 7.87 10.44
N TYR A 217 -8.64 7.99 10.06
CA TYR A 217 -9.05 8.43 8.74
C TYR A 217 -8.54 9.84 8.47
N ARG A 218 -8.73 10.76 9.43
CA ARG A 218 -8.40 12.16 9.25
C ARG A 218 -6.91 12.45 9.27
N ALA A 219 -6.18 11.73 10.13
CA ALA A 219 -4.73 11.85 10.20
C ALA A 219 -4.04 11.28 8.96
N GLY A 220 -4.60 10.22 8.38
CA GLY A 220 -4.05 9.50 7.23
C GLY A 220 -3.22 8.26 7.61
N PRO A 221 -2.93 7.38 6.65
CA PRO A 221 -2.40 6.03 6.88
C PRO A 221 -0.96 5.98 7.40
N GLN A 222 -0.25 7.11 7.41
CA GLN A 222 1.09 7.23 8.00
C GLN A 222 1.06 7.37 9.53
N ALA A 223 -0.05 7.86 10.10
CA ALA A 223 -0.16 8.24 11.49
C ALA A 223 -0.14 7.03 12.42
N LYS A 224 0.62 7.13 13.51
CA LYS A 224 0.76 6.10 14.55
C LYS A 224 0.04 6.56 15.80
N ILE A 225 -1.06 5.90 16.14
CA ILE A 225 -1.93 6.24 17.25
C ILE A 225 -1.50 5.44 18.49
N ILE A 226 -1.21 6.14 19.58
CA ILE A 226 -0.82 5.57 20.86
C ILE A 226 -1.90 5.92 21.87
N VAL A 227 -2.71 4.93 22.24
CA VAL A 227 -3.76 5.04 23.25
C VAL A 227 -3.15 4.66 24.59
N ALA A 228 -3.11 5.59 25.54
CA ALA A 228 -2.68 5.28 26.89
C ALA A 228 -3.89 4.92 27.78
N GLY A 229 -3.72 3.92 28.63
CA GLY A 229 -4.72 3.51 29.62
C GLY A 229 -4.73 4.40 30.87
N TYR A 230 -5.67 4.18 31.78
CA TYR A 230 -5.76 4.95 33.03
C TYR A 230 -5.00 4.25 34.17
N PRO A 231 -4.36 4.99 35.08
CA PRO A 231 -3.67 4.39 36.21
C PRO A 231 -4.68 3.92 37.27
N LYS A 232 -4.28 2.99 38.14
CA LYS A 232 -5.04 2.74 39.37
C LYS A 232 -5.10 4.01 40.20
N LEU A 233 -6.27 4.27 40.78
CA LEU A 233 -6.62 5.61 41.26
C LEU A 233 -6.43 5.75 42.77
N ILE A 234 -6.80 4.73 43.54
CA ILE A 234 -6.93 4.83 45.00
C ILE A 234 -6.03 3.78 45.66
N ASP A 235 -5.39 4.14 46.78
CA ASP A 235 -4.67 3.17 47.63
C ASP A 235 -5.55 1.94 47.96
N LYS A 236 -4.99 0.76 47.73
CA LYS A 236 -5.67 -0.54 47.92
C LYS A 236 -6.11 -0.81 49.36
N GLU A 237 -5.53 -0.12 50.33
CA GLU A 237 -5.93 -0.23 51.74
C GLU A 237 -7.11 0.68 52.09
N GLY A 238 -7.57 1.55 51.17
CA GLY A 238 -8.77 2.38 51.36
C GLY A 238 -8.61 3.41 52.46
N SER A 239 -7.47 4.10 52.49
CA SER A 239 -7.06 4.95 53.63
C SER A 239 -7.49 6.42 53.52
N GLY A 240 -8.16 6.84 52.44
CA GLY A 240 -8.52 8.25 52.18
C GLY A 240 -9.99 8.52 51.85
N PHE A 241 -10.49 9.68 52.31
CA PHE A 241 -11.77 10.30 51.92
C PHE A 241 -13.04 9.43 52.01
N LEU A 242 -13.28 8.77 53.15
CA LEU A 242 -14.48 7.94 53.39
C LEU A 242 -14.65 6.74 52.43
N ILE A 243 -13.63 6.42 51.62
CA ILE A 243 -13.63 5.26 50.73
C ILE A 243 -13.11 4.05 51.50
N SER A 244 -13.92 3.01 51.62
CA SER A 244 -13.50 1.77 52.27
C SER A 244 -12.51 0.97 51.41
N LYS A 245 -11.77 0.07 52.06
CA LYS A 245 -10.88 -0.90 51.39
C LYS A 245 -11.59 -1.68 50.27
N GLU A 246 -12.84 -2.07 50.49
CA GLU A 246 -13.60 -2.83 49.50
C GLU A 246 -14.01 -1.97 48.30
N GLU A 247 -14.41 -0.72 48.52
CA GLU A 247 -14.72 0.22 47.44
C GLU A 247 -13.48 0.57 46.63
N ALA A 248 -12.34 0.84 47.28
CA ALA A 248 -11.07 1.07 46.60
C ALA A 248 -10.68 -0.13 45.71
N ARG A 249 -10.85 -1.35 46.22
CA ARG A 249 -10.64 -2.59 45.45
C ARG A 249 -11.56 -2.66 44.23
N ILE A 250 -12.86 -2.38 44.41
CA ILE A 250 -13.86 -2.42 43.33
C ILE A 250 -13.54 -1.37 42.25
N ILE A 251 -13.21 -0.14 42.65
CA ILE A 251 -12.88 0.95 41.73
C ILE A 251 -11.63 0.62 40.91
N ASN A 252 -10.54 0.23 41.57
CA ASN A 252 -9.31 -0.13 40.87
C ASN A 252 -9.53 -1.34 39.94
N THR A 253 -10.33 -2.34 40.36
CA THR A 253 -10.71 -3.46 39.50
C THR A 253 -11.49 -2.99 38.27
N ALA A 254 -12.40 -2.03 38.43
CA ALA A 254 -13.15 -1.46 37.31
C ALA A 254 -12.24 -0.72 36.31
N VAL A 255 -11.24 0.03 36.80
CA VAL A 255 -10.23 0.69 35.96
C VAL A 255 -9.41 -0.35 35.19
N THR A 256 -8.90 -1.39 35.85
CA THR A 256 -8.15 -2.47 35.21
C THR A 256 -8.98 -3.17 34.13
N ASN A 257 -10.26 -3.46 34.42
CA ASN A 257 -11.15 -4.07 33.44
C ASN A 257 -11.42 -3.13 32.25
N PHE A 258 -11.59 -1.82 32.50
CA PHE A 258 -11.77 -0.84 31.44
C PHE A 258 -10.54 -0.72 30.54
N ASN A 259 -9.33 -0.69 31.11
CA ASN A 259 -8.08 -0.73 30.35
C ASN A 259 -7.97 -1.98 29.49
N LYS A 260 -8.32 -3.15 30.02
CA LYS A 260 -8.32 -4.41 29.26
C LYS A 260 -9.29 -4.37 28.07
N GLU A 261 -10.43 -3.73 28.23
CA GLU A 261 -11.41 -3.58 27.15
C GLU A 261 -10.96 -2.55 26.11
N ILE A 262 -10.30 -1.46 26.52
CA ILE A 262 -9.63 -0.52 25.60
C ILE A 262 -8.53 -1.25 24.82
N GLU A 263 -7.68 -2.03 25.49
CA GLU A 263 -6.61 -2.81 24.85
C GLU A 263 -7.19 -3.80 23.83
N THR A 264 -8.26 -4.52 24.21
CA THR A 264 -8.97 -5.44 23.30
C THR A 264 -9.52 -4.71 22.08
N LEU A 265 -10.10 -3.52 22.28
CA LEU A 265 -10.64 -2.71 21.19
C LEU A 265 -9.52 -2.18 20.28
N VAL A 266 -8.42 -1.70 20.85
CA VAL A 266 -7.23 -1.25 20.13
C VAL A 266 -6.64 -2.41 19.30
N ASN A 267 -6.56 -3.62 19.85
CA ASN A 267 -6.09 -4.79 19.14
C ASN A 267 -7.03 -5.21 18.00
N SER A 268 -8.35 -5.02 18.16
CA SER A 268 -9.31 -5.19 17.07
C SER A 268 -9.05 -4.15 15.96
N CYS A 269 -8.98 -2.86 16.29
CA CYS A 269 -8.68 -1.80 15.32
C CYS A 269 -7.33 -2.02 14.61
N LYS A 270 -6.32 -2.50 15.35
CA LYS A 270 -5.03 -2.93 14.79
C LYS A 270 -5.21 -4.08 13.81
N SER A 271 -6.01 -5.09 14.15
CA SER A 271 -6.34 -6.19 13.26
C SER A 271 -7.17 -5.76 12.05
N ASP A 272 -7.78 -4.58 12.10
CA ASP A 272 -8.52 -3.96 10.99
C ASP A 272 -7.63 -3.02 10.15
N GLY A 273 -6.32 -2.99 10.37
CA GLY A 273 -5.38 -2.22 9.53
C GLY A 273 -5.02 -0.83 10.05
N MET A 274 -5.48 -0.44 11.24
CA MET A 274 -5.08 0.83 11.87
C MET A 274 -3.72 0.73 12.56
N LYS A 275 -2.83 1.70 12.33
CA LYS A 275 -1.57 1.83 13.09
C LYS A 275 -1.81 2.37 14.50
N ILE A 276 -2.50 1.59 15.32
CA ILE A 276 -2.87 1.91 16.69
C ILE A 276 -2.25 0.92 17.66
N CYS A 277 -1.80 1.38 18.83
CA CYS A 277 -1.33 0.53 19.91
C CYS A 277 -1.78 1.05 21.28
N PHE A 278 -1.83 0.14 22.25
CA PHE A 278 -2.21 0.44 23.62
C PHE A 278 -0.96 0.49 24.51
N VAL A 279 -0.91 1.45 25.42
CA VAL A 279 0.12 1.58 26.45
C VAL A 279 -0.55 1.53 27.81
N SER A 280 -0.32 0.43 28.54
CA SER A 280 -0.71 0.37 29.95
C SER A 280 0.23 1.22 30.79
N VAL A 281 -0.34 1.94 31.75
CA VAL A 281 0.40 2.71 32.76
C VAL A 281 0.22 2.12 34.16
N GLU A 282 -0.62 1.10 34.33
CA GLU A 282 -1.04 0.63 35.66
C GLU A 282 0.14 0.18 36.53
N GLU A 283 1.03 -0.65 35.99
CA GLU A 283 2.17 -1.19 36.75
C GLU A 283 3.12 -0.10 37.23
N GLU A 284 3.29 0.97 36.46
CA GLU A 284 4.15 2.09 36.83
C GLU A 284 3.54 2.93 37.98
N PHE A 285 2.22 2.81 38.21
CA PHE A 285 1.49 3.51 39.26
C PHE A 285 1.19 2.64 40.51
N ASP A 286 1.53 1.35 40.50
CA ASP A 286 1.34 0.47 41.67
C ASP A 286 2.13 0.99 42.89
N GLY A 287 1.42 1.29 43.98
CA GLY A 287 1.99 1.88 45.20
C GLY A 287 2.19 3.40 45.14
N TYR A 288 1.70 4.06 44.08
CA TYR A 288 1.72 5.51 43.88
C TYR A 288 0.31 6.07 43.64
N GLU A 289 -0.73 5.33 44.00
CA GLU A 289 -2.13 5.74 43.92
C GLU A 289 -2.42 6.92 44.88
N ALA A 290 -3.60 7.54 44.78
CA ALA A 290 -4.00 8.57 45.72
C ALA A 290 -4.00 8.02 47.15
N TYR A 291 -3.61 8.87 48.11
CA TYR A 291 -3.48 8.54 49.54
C TYR A 291 -2.32 7.63 49.93
N THR A 292 -1.41 7.32 49.01
CA THR A 292 -0.10 6.72 49.34
C THR A 292 0.92 7.80 49.74
N ASP A 293 1.97 7.43 50.46
CA ASP A 293 3.02 8.37 50.90
C ASP A 293 3.76 9.05 49.72
N ASN A 294 3.83 8.37 48.57
CA ASN A 294 4.50 8.87 47.36
C ASN A 294 3.50 9.12 46.23
N ALA A 295 2.27 9.49 46.56
CA ALA A 295 1.17 9.60 45.60
C ALA A 295 1.56 10.36 44.32
N CYS A 296 1.30 9.71 43.19
CA CYS A 296 1.40 10.26 41.84
C CYS A 296 0.04 10.67 41.28
N ILE A 297 -1.04 10.39 42.03
CA ILE A 297 -2.41 10.83 41.78
C ILE A 297 -2.80 11.80 42.91
N ASN A 298 -3.43 12.91 42.55
CA ASN A 298 -3.96 13.88 43.53
C ASN A 298 -5.05 13.23 44.39
N SER A 299 -5.06 13.57 45.69
CA SER A 299 -6.17 13.24 46.59
C SER A 299 -7.48 13.90 46.14
N ILE A 300 -8.59 13.48 46.74
CA ILE A 300 -9.87 14.17 46.55
C ILE A 300 -9.82 15.49 47.30
N GLU A 301 -9.89 16.58 46.54
CA GLU A 301 -9.91 17.93 47.07
C GLU A 301 -11.37 18.40 47.16
N THR A 302 -11.88 18.49 48.38
CA THR A 302 -13.29 18.85 48.67
C THR A 302 -13.67 20.29 48.35
N LYS A 303 -12.68 21.12 48.05
CA LYS A 303 -12.85 22.53 47.71
C LYS A 303 -12.25 22.79 46.35
N PRO A 304 -12.79 23.75 45.59
CA PRO A 304 -12.14 24.20 44.37
C PRO A 304 -10.72 24.71 44.63
N MET A 305 -9.81 24.36 43.72
CA MET A 305 -8.46 24.90 43.58
C MET A 305 -8.50 26.19 42.75
N ASP A 306 -7.46 27.01 42.81
CA ASP A 306 -7.47 28.40 42.29
C ASP A 306 -7.77 28.56 40.79
N GLU A 307 -7.63 27.49 40.01
CA GLU A 307 -7.84 27.46 38.56
C GLU A 307 -9.02 26.56 38.13
N ASP A 308 -9.78 25.98 39.07
CA ASP A 308 -11.02 25.29 38.72
C ASP A 308 -12.02 26.24 38.05
N LEU A 309 -12.72 25.74 37.02
CA LEU A 309 -13.71 26.53 36.29
C LEU A 309 -14.92 26.92 37.14
N ASP A 310 -15.27 26.13 38.17
CA ASP A 310 -16.29 26.47 39.16
C ASP A 310 -15.62 26.70 40.53
N GLN A 311 -15.53 27.96 40.93
CA GLN A 311 -14.94 28.39 42.21
C GLN A 311 -15.95 28.42 43.36
N GLU A 312 -17.24 28.21 43.09
CA GLU A 312 -18.30 28.35 44.09
C GLU A 312 -18.79 27.00 44.61
N ASN A 313 -18.72 25.94 43.80
CA ASN A 313 -19.34 24.66 44.14
C ASN A 313 -18.42 23.45 43.93
N GLY A 314 -18.59 22.46 44.81
CA GLY A 314 -18.13 21.09 44.59
C GLY A 314 -16.65 20.82 44.87
N PRO A 315 -16.23 19.55 44.72
CA PRO A 315 -14.82 19.17 44.79
C PRO A 315 -14.06 19.67 43.55
N SER A 316 -12.76 19.90 43.71
CA SER A 316 -11.89 20.31 42.60
C SER A 316 -11.85 19.27 41.49
N ALA A 317 -11.79 19.73 40.24
CA ALA A 317 -11.53 18.89 39.08
C ALA A 317 -10.15 18.22 39.13
N TYR A 318 -9.23 18.74 39.94
CA TYR A 318 -7.88 18.18 40.14
C TYR A 318 -7.91 16.80 40.81
N SER A 319 -9.00 16.51 41.53
CA SER A 319 -9.18 15.28 42.28
C SER A 319 -8.96 14.05 41.41
N ILE A 320 -8.17 13.08 41.88
CA ILE A 320 -7.97 11.78 41.23
C ILE A 320 -7.31 11.88 39.83
N HIS A 321 -6.65 13.00 39.52
CA HIS A 321 -5.81 13.15 38.33
C HIS A 321 -4.32 13.01 38.65
N PRO A 322 -3.47 12.65 37.68
CA PRO A 322 -2.03 12.62 37.87
C PRO A 322 -1.48 13.98 38.30
N ASN A 323 -0.60 13.99 39.30
CA ASN A 323 0.22 15.16 39.61
C ASN A 323 1.47 15.21 38.72
N GLU A 324 2.38 16.16 38.94
CA GLU A 324 3.58 16.29 38.10
C GLU A 324 4.46 15.02 38.08
N ASN A 325 4.55 14.29 39.21
CA ASN A 325 5.28 13.01 39.27
C ASN A 325 4.53 11.90 38.54
N GLY A 326 3.19 11.87 38.64
CA GLY A 326 2.35 10.99 37.83
C GLY A 326 2.51 11.24 36.33
N ALA A 327 2.51 12.50 35.90
CA ALA A 327 2.73 12.83 34.50
C ALA A 327 4.11 12.37 33.98
N LYS A 328 5.16 12.40 34.82
CA LYS A 328 6.49 11.83 34.47
C LYS A 328 6.43 10.33 34.25
N LYS A 329 5.75 9.60 35.15
CA LYS A 329 5.53 8.14 35.02
C LYS A 329 4.74 7.79 33.76
N TYR A 330 3.68 8.54 33.52
CA TYR A 330 2.84 8.38 32.34
C TYR A 330 3.63 8.63 31.05
N ALA A 331 4.41 9.73 31.01
CA ALA A 331 5.28 10.05 29.89
C ALA A 331 6.34 8.97 29.65
N LYS A 332 6.91 8.39 30.71
CA LYS A 332 7.88 7.28 30.59
C LYS A 332 7.28 6.08 29.84
N CYS A 333 6.10 5.60 30.23
CA CYS A 333 5.46 4.45 29.56
C CYS A 333 5.21 4.71 28.07
N VAL A 334 4.69 5.90 27.74
CA VAL A 334 4.43 6.27 26.34
C VAL A 334 5.72 6.50 25.56
N GLN A 335 6.74 7.09 26.20
CA GLN A 335 8.06 7.32 25.59
C GLN A 335 8.74 5.99 25.23
N GLU A 336 8.70 5.00 26.12
CA GLU A 336 9.27 3.67 25.85
C GLU A 336 8.62 3.05 24.60
N LYS A 337 7.30 3.17 24.45
CA LYS A 337 6.60 2.71 23.24
C LYS A 337 7.00 3.49 21.99
N ILE A 338 7.13 4.82 22.07
CA ILE A 338 7.63 5.64 20.95
C ILE A 338 9.04 5.20 20.55
N ASP A 339 9.93 4.99 21.52
CA ASP A 339 11.32 4.59 21.29
C ASP A 339 11.40 3.20 20.65
N GLU A 340 10.55 2.25 21.06
CA GLU A 340 10.40 0.94 20.43
C GLU A 340 9.98 1.06 18.97
N ILE A 341 8.96 1.87 18.68
CA ILE A 341 8.47 2.11 17.31
C ILE A 341 9.55 2.79 16.46
N GLU A 342 10.24 3.81 16.98
CA GLU A 342 11.29 4.53 16.25
C GLU A 342 12.50 3.63 15.92
N LYS A 343 12.74 2.60 16.74
CA LYS A 343 13.88 1.68 16.58
C LYS A 343 13.81 0.88 15.27
N ASP A 344 12.63 0.47 14.84
CA ASP A 344 12.45 -0.35 13.62
C ASP A 344 11.42 0.21 12.62
N GLY A 345 10.92 1.42 12.87
CA GLY A 345 9.88 2.06 12.06
C GLY A 345 8.46 1.55 12.33
N GLY A 346 8.26 0.77 13.39
CA GLY A 346 6.99 0.17 13.78
C GLY A 346 6.78 -1.24 13.21
N LYS A 347 7.82 -1.88 12.67
CA LYS A 347 7.73 -3.22 12.06
C LYS A 347 7.32 -4.27 13.10
N SER A 348 7.86 -4.21 14.31
CA SER A 348 7.48 -5.14 15.38
C SER A 348 6.09 -4.88 15.94
N GLU A 349 5.65 -3.62 15.97
CA GLU A 349 4.36 -3.22 16.56
C GLU A 349 3.18 -3.47 15.60
N TRP A 350 3.41 -3.31 14.29
CA TRP A 350 2.43 -3.52 13.22
C TRP A 350 2.98 -4.43 12.11
N PRO A 351 3.26 -5.71 12.38
CA PRO A 351 3.86 -6.61 11.39
C PRO A 351 2.97 -6.85 10.16
N LEU A 352 1.65 -6.75 10.32
CA LEU A 352 0.70 -6.81 9.21
C LEU A 352 0.68 -5.52 8.37
N MET A 353 1.29 -4.43 8.82
CA MET A 353 1.30 -3.11 8.17
C MET A 353 2.71 -2.60 7.87
N SER A 354 3.72 -3.41 8.16
CA SER A 354 5.03 -3.30 7.56
C SER A 354 4.97 -4.08 6.26
N GLY A 355 5.21 -3.43 5.12
CA GLY A 355 5.37 -4.10 3.83
C GLY A 355 6.36 -5.27 3.89
N SER A 356 6.46 -6.03 2.81
CA SER A 356 7.38 -7.16 2.77
C SER A 356 8.83 -6.70 2.63
N ASP A 357 9.77 -7.41 3.26
CA ASP A 357 11.20 -7.23 2.98
C ASP A 357 11.60 -7.85 1.62
N GLU A 358 10.76 -8.71 1.03
CA GLU A 358 10.98 -9.30 -0.30
C GLU A 358 10.29 -8.48 -1.40
N ARG A 359 9.00 -8.12 -1.23
CA ARG A 359 8.15 -7.64 -2.34
C ARG A 359 7.08 -6.64 -1.92
N ASP A 360 7.07 -5.47 -2.53
CA ASP A 360 6.00 -4.49 -2.31
C ASP A 360 5.38 -4.07 -3.64
N ALA A 361 4.05 -4.07 -3.70
CA ALA A 361 3.26 -3.68 -4.86
C ALA A 361 2.36 -2.48 -4.54
N ALA A 362 2.56 -1.38 -5.26
CA ALA A 362 1.66 -0.23 -5.22
C ALA A 362 0.54 -0.42 -6.24
N LEU A 363 -0.67 -0.59 -5.75
CA LEU A 363 -1.88 -0.68 -6.56
C LEU A 363 -2.39 0.75 -6.83
N VAL A 364 -2.34 1.18 -8.08
CA VAL A 364 -2.66 2.54 -8.53
C VAL A 364 -3.96 2.52 -9.30
N LEU A 365 -5.01 3.03 -8.66
CA LEU A 365 -6.41 2.86 -9.08
C LEU A 365 -6.94 4.18 -9.64
N ASP A 366 -7.30 4.16 -10.91
CA ASP A 366 -8.02 5.26 -11.55
C ASP A 366 -9.45 5.34 -10.98
N VAL A 367 -9.75 6.45 -10.32
CA VAL A 367 -11.09 6.78 -9.84
C VAL A 367 -11.58 8.06 -10.52
N SER A 368 -11.12 8.34 -11.74
CA SER A 368 -11.57 9.49 -12.52
C SER A 368 -13.05 9.38 -12.90
N GLY A 369 -13.65 10.50 -13.32
CA GLY A 369 -15.05 10.54 -13.73
C GLY A 369 -15.39 9.57 -14.88
N SER A 370 -14.45 9.29 -15.78
CA SER A 370 -14.62 8.33 -16.90
C SER A 370 -14.70 6.87 -16.43
N MET A 371 -14.18 6.56 -15.25
CA MET A 371 -14.29 5.23 -14.64
C MET A 371 -15.67 4.95 -14.03
N SER A 372 -16.57 5.94 -13.95
CA SER A 372 -17.87 5.79 -13.29
C SER A 372 -18.71 4.61 -13.83
N GLY A 373 -19.36 3.88 -12.92
CA GLY A 373 -20.20 2.73 -13.26
C GLY A 373 -19.38 1.46 -13.41
N THR A 374 -19.65 0.69 -14.47
CA THR A 374 -19.03 -0.62 -14.69
C THR A 374 -17.49 -0.61 -14.65
N PRO A 375 -16.76 0.36 -15.24
CA PRO A 375 -15.30 0.34 -15.17
C PRO A 375 -14.74 0.40 -13.74
N LEU A 376 -15.33 1.21 -12.85
CA LEU A 376 -14.94 1.28 -11.43
C LEU A 376 -15.32 0.01 -10.68
N ASP A 377 -16.49 -0.57 -10.95
CA ASP A 377 -16.91 -1.84 -10.32
C ASP A 377 -15.93 -2.97 -10.70
N GLU A 378 -15.56 -3.08 -11.98
CA GLU A 378 -14.56 -4.03 -12.45
C GLU A 378 -13.17 -3.73 -11.87
N THR A 379 -12.80 -2.45 -11.70
CA THR A 379 -11.55 -2.04 -11.04
C THR A 379 -11.53 -2.46 -9.57
N LYS A 380 -12.63 -2.32 -8.83
CA LYS A 380 -12.74 -2.78 -7.45
C LYS A 380 -12.61 -4.30 -7.36
N ASP A 381 -13.28 -5.02 -8.23
CA ASP A 381 -13.21 -6.49 -8.27
C ASP A 381 -11.81 -6.99 -8.67
N ALA A 382 -11.17 -6.34 -9.64
CA ALA A 382 -9.78 -6.55 -10.01
C ALA A 382 -8.84 -6.36 -8.81
N ALA A 383 -8.95 -5.22 -8.14
CA ALA A 383 -8.13 -4.84 -7.01
C ALA A 383 -8.25 -5.84 -5.85
N LYS A 384 -9.47 -6.25 -5.48
CA LYS A 384 -9.69 -7.23 -4.40
C LYS A 384 -9.12 -8.61 -4.74
N ARG A 385 -9.26 -9.03 -6.01
CA ARG A 385 -8.66 -10.30 -6.48
C ARG A 385 -7.15 -10.23 -6.42
N PHE A 386 -6.54 -9.14 -6.89
CA PHE A 386 -5.10 -8.91 -6.78
C PHE A 386 -4.62 -9.02 -5.32
N VAL A 387 -5.31 -8.33 -4.40
CA VAL A 387 -5.03 -8.41 -2.96
C VAL A 387 -5.08 -9.85 -2.47
N SER A 388 -6.12 -10.61 -2.85
CA SER A 388 -6.27 -11.99 -2.41
C SER A 388 -5.19 -12.91 -2.96
N THR A 389 -4.72 -12.74 -4.20
CA THR A 389 -3.74 -13.65 -4.81
C THR A 389 -2.31 -13.31 -4.39
N VAL A 390 -1.94 -12.04 -4.37
CA VAL A 390 -0.54 -11.61 -4.19
C VAL A 390 -0.10 -11.64 -2.73
N LEU A 391 -0.99 -11.39 -1.77
CA LEU A 391 -0.61 -11.42 -0.35
C LEU A 391 -0.22 -12.82 0.16
N TYR A 392 -0.65 -13.90 -0.51
CA TYR A 392 -0.21 -15.26 -0.15
C TYR A 392 1.28 -15.52 -0.44
N GLU A 393 1.92 -14.67 -1.26
CA GLU A 393 3.33 -14.80 -1.67
C GLU A 393 4.30 -13.92 -0.85
N ASP A 394 3.91 -13.60 0.39
CA ASP A 394 4.64 -12.71 1.32
C ASP A 394 4.97 -11.35 0.69
N ALA A 395 3.98 -10.72 0.06
CA ALA A 395 4.08 -9.36 -0.48
C ALA A 395 3.33 -8.35 0.41
N GLY A 396 3.76 -7.08 0.41
CA GLY A 396 2.98 -5.96 0.93
C GLY A 396 2.26 -5.23 -0.20
N ILE A 397 1.01 -4.82 0.02
CA ILE A 397 0.24 -4.05 -0.96
C ILE A 397 -0.10 -2.69 -0.40
N GLY A 398 0.26 -1.64 -1.13
CA GLY A 398 -0.18 -0.27 -0.88
C GLY A 398 -1.24 0.13 -1.89
N ILE A 399 -2.14 1.03 -1.52
CA ILE A 399 -3.23 1.49 -2.39
C ILE A 399 -3.10 2.99 -2.59
N VAL A 400 -3.01 3.40 -3.85
CA VAL A 400 -3.09 4.77 -4.33
C VAL A 400 -4.34 4.86 -5.20
N ALA A 401 -5.20 5.83 -4.94
CA ALA A 401 -6.29 6.20 -5.84
C ALA A 401 -5.98 7.57 -6.44
N TYR A 402 -6.39 7.81 -7.69
CA TYR A 402 -6.20 9.12 -8.31
C TYR A 402 -7.37 9.53 -9.22
N ASP A 403 -7.61 10.83 -9.26
CA ASP A 403 -8.47 11.54 -10.20
C ASP A 403 -7.68 12.72 -10.82
N SER A 404 -8.07 13.97 -10.58
CA SER A 404 -7.25 15.17 -10.79
C SER A 404 -5.98 15.18 -9.93
N SER A 405 -6.02 14.51 -8.77
CA SER A 405 -4.89 14.35 -7.85
C SER A 405 -4.83 12.94 -7.29
N ALA A 406 -3.67 12.53 -6.76
CA ALA A 406 -3.52 11.22 -6.14
C ALA A 406 -3.60 11.28 -4.61
N MET A 407 -4.21 10.26 -4.02
CA MET A 407 -4.25 10.03 -2.60
C MET A 407 -3.78 8.60 -2.28
N LYS A 408 -2.83 8.50 -1.37
CA LYS A 408 -2.48 7.23 -0.75
C LYS A 408 -3.54 6.86 0.28
N LEU A 409 -4.32 5.82 -0.03
CA LEU A 409 -5.39 5.32 0.82
C LEU A 409 -4.90 4.24 1.79
N SER A 410 -3.84 3.52 1.41
CA SER A 410 -3.17 2.53 2.25
C SER A 410 -1.66 2.59 2.03
N GLU A 411 -0.91 2.59 3.13
CA GLU A 411 0.51 2.19 3.10
C GLU A 411 0.63 0.69 2.76
N PHE A 412 1.85 0.16 2.58
CA PHE A 412 2.02 -1.28 2.38
C PHE A 412 1.44 -2.06 3.56
N ASN A 413 0.49 -2.93 3.26
CA ASN A 413 -0.24 -3.72 4.22
C ASN A 413 -0.35 -5.17 3.72
N LYS A 414 -0.38 -6.11 4.66
CA LYS A 414 -0.50 -7.55 4.44
C LYS A 414 -1.87 -8.09 4.89
N ASN A 415 -2.76 -7.21 5.34
CA ASN A 415 -4.10 -7.54 5.77
C ASN A 415 -5.10 -7.42 4.60
N PRO A 416 -5.57 -8.54 4.03
CA PRO A 416 -6.50 -8.50 2.91
C PRO A 416 -7.85 -7.88 3.29
N ALA A 417 -8.33 -8.05 4.54
CA ALA A 417 -9.62 -7.52 4.95
C ALA A 417 -9.62 -5.99 4.93
N TYR A 418 -8.57 -5.38 5.49
CA TYR A 418 -8.39 -3.92 5.46
C TYR A 418 -8.28 -3.37 4.04
N LEU A 419 -7.41 -3.97 3.22
CA LEU A 419 -7.22 -3.52 1.84
C LEU A 419 -8.50 -3.63 1.01
N ASN A 420 -9.27 -4.72 1.18
CA ASN A 420 -10.55 -4.89 0.52
C ASN A 420 -11.59 -3.85 0.97
N GLU A 421 -11.59 -3.45 2.25
CA GLU A 421 -12.44 -2.37 2.75
C GLU A 421 -12.06 -1.01 2.15
N VAL A 422 -10.76 -0.72 2.05
CA VAL A 422 -10.25 0.49 1.39
C VAL A 422 -10.71 0.54 -0.08
N ILE A 423 -10.61 -0.58 -0.80
CA ILE A 423 -11.04 -0.69 -2.20
C ILE A 423 -12.56 -0.52 -2.33
N GLU A 424 -13.35 -1.09 -1.42
CA GLU A 424 -14.82 -0.99 -1.46
C GLU A 424 -15.29 0.47 -1.42
N ARG A 425 -14.58 1.31 -0.67
CA ARG A 425 -14.91 2.73 -0.44
C ARG A 425 -14.49 3.67 -1.58
N LEU A 426 -13.88 3.16 -2.65
CA LEU A 426 -13.51 4.00 -3.80
C LEU A 426 -14.77 4.60 -4.46
N ASN A 427 -14.67 5.86 -4.87
CA ASN A 427 -15.73 6.59 -5.57
C ASN A 427 -15.10 7.37 -6.72
N SER A 428 -15.78 7.45 -7.85
CA SER A 428 -15.29 8.18 -9.02
C SER A 428 -15.55 9.69 -8.95
N GLY A 429 -14.65 10.49 -9.54
CA GLY A 429 -14.78 11.94 -9.62
C GLY A 429 -13.63 12.60 -10.38
N GLY A 430 -13.65 13.93 -10.55
CA GLY A 430 -12.52 14.69 -11.07
C GLY A 430 -12.07 14.35 -12.51
N GLY A 431 -10.86 14.80 -12.85
CA GLY A 431 -10.14 14.49 -14.10
C GLY A 431 -9.32 13.20 -13.99
N THR A 432 -8.38 13.01 -14.93
CA THR A 432 -7.58 11.78 -15.05
C THR A 432 -6.08 12.13 -15.11
N ASN A 433 -5.41 12.07 -13.94
CA ASN A 433 -4.00 12.45 -13.77
C ASN A 433 -3.13 11.23 -13.40
N ILE A 434 -2.81 10.41 -14.43
CA ILE A 434 -1.99 9.20 -14.27
C ILE A 434 -0.61 9.52 -13.67
N GLU A 435 -0.02 10.66 -14.04
CA GLU A 435 1.27 11.10 -13.49
C GLU A 435 1.21 11.21 -11.96
N SER A 436 0.16 11.85 -11.42
CA SER A 436 0.00 11.99 -9.98
C SER A 436 -0.08 10.63 -9.29
N GLY A 437 -0.82 9.67 -9.87
CA GLY A 437 -0.93 8.31 -9.34
C GLY A 437 0.42 7.58 -9.34
N LEU A 438 1.15 7.62 -10.45
CA LEU A 438 2.49 7.03 -10.58
C LEU A 438 3.49 7.67 -9.62
N LYS A 439 3.39 8.98 -9.39
CA LYS A 439 4.26 9.72 -8.48
C LYS A 439 4.03 9.35 -7.02
N GLU A 440 2.79 9.24 -6.57
CA GLU A 440 2.49 8.81 -5.20
C GLU A 440 2.94 7.36 -4.97
N ALA A 441 2.80 6.50 -5.98
CA ALA A 441 3.32 5.13 -5.95
C ALA A 441 4.86 5.08 -5.89
N GLU A 442 5.54 5.94 -6.66
CA GLU A 442 7.00 6.09 -6.59
C GLU A 442 7.45 6.52 -5.18
N ASP A 443 6.81 7.52 -4.60
CA ASP A 443 7.15 8.03 -3.27
C ASP A 443 6.89 6.97 -2.17
N MET A 444 5.83 6.18 -2.30
CA MET A 444 5.56 5.02 -1.44
C MET A 444 6.65 3.94 -1.58
N LEU A 445 6.98 3.54 -2.81
CA LEU A 445 7.98 2.50 -3.09
C LEU A 445 9.41 2.93 -2.73
N LYS A 446 9.74 4.22 -2.75
CA LYS A 446 11.03 4.74 -2.26
C LYS A 446 11.24 4.48 -0.77
N MET A 447 10.16 4.50 0.02
CA MET A 447 10.18 4.23 1.46
C MET A 447 10.17 2.73 1.78
N SER A 448 9.86 1.88 0.80
CA SER A 448 9.88 0.43 0.95
C SER A 448 11.31 -0.14 1.00
N ASN A 449 11.50 -1.11 1.89
CA ASN A 449 12.72 -1.92 1.98
C ASN A 449 12.66 -3.21 1.15
N ALA A 450 11.56 -3.43 0.41
CA ALA A 450 11.40 -4.60 -0.43
C ALA A 450 12.49 -4.68 -1.51
N LYS A 451 12.99 -5.89 -1.76
CA LYS A 451 13.94 -6.15 -2.85
C LYS A 451 13.31 -5.94 -4.23
N LYS A 452 12.04 -6.34 -4.38
CA LYS A 452 11.27 -6.23 -5.63
C LYS A 452 10.11 -5.26 -5.46
N LYS A 453 9.97 -4.33 -6.40
CA LYS A 453 9.04 -3.20 -6.33
C LYS A 453 8.18 -3.16 -7.57
N PHE A 454 6.87 -3.12 -7.37
CA PHE A 454 5.88 -3.23 -8.44
C PHE A 454 4.89 -2.07 -8.38
N ILE A 455 4.48 -1.59 -9.54
CA ILE A 455 3.30 -0.75 -9.72
C ILE A 455 2.28 -1.56 -10.52
N VAL A 456 1.04 -1.57 -10.08
CA VAL A 456 -0.09 -2.13 -10.83
C VAL A 456 -1.08 -1.00 -11.09
N LEU A 457 -1.04 -0.43 -12.28
CA LEU A 457 -1.92 0.65 -12.73
C LEU A 457 -3.20 0.07 -13.32
N MET A 458 -4.36 0.46 -12.80
CA MET A 458 -5.69 0.12 -13.31
C MET A 458 -6.34 1.41 -13.82
N SER A 459 -6.63 1.50 -15.12
CA SER A 459 -7.16 2.73 -15.75
C SER A 459 -7.85 2.45 -17.08
N ASP A 460 -8.72 3.36 -17.53
CA ASP A 460 -9.25 3.38 -18.89
C ASP A 460 -8.26 3.95 -19.92
N GLY A 461 -7.15 4.55 -19.48
CA GLY A 461 -6.05 5.01 -20.33
C GLY A 461 -6.26 6.35 -21.03
N GLU A 462 -7.20 7.20 -20.58
CA GLU A 462 -7.45 8.54 -21.16
C GLU A 462 -7.01 9.71 -20.24
N PRO A 463 -5.70 9.92 -19.97
CA PRO A 463 -5.27 11.03 -19.13
C PRO A 463 -5.57 12.38 -19.79
N ASN A 464 -6.07 13.31 -18.98
CA ASN A 464 -6.45 14.66 -19.40
C ASN A 464 -5.87 15.77 -18.50
N GLU A 465 -5.17 15.37 -17.43
CA GLU A 465 -4.44 16.26 -16.52
C GLU A 465 -3.01 15.77 -16.30
N GLY A 466 -2.11 16.67 -15.87
CA GLY A 466 -0.69 16.35 -15.69
C GLY A 466 0.03 16.07 -17.00
N LYS A 467 1.05 15.21 -16.96
CA LYS A 467 1.71 14.68 -18.16
C LYS A 467 0.78 13.75 -18.94
N ILE A 468 0.78 13.91 -20.27
CA ILE A 468 0.06 13.08 -21.23
C ILE A 468 0.98 12.60 -22.35
N GLY A 469 0.57 11.58 -23.10
CA GLY A 469 1.30 11.07 -24.26
C GLY A 469 2.76 10.71 -23.96
N ASP A 470 3.67 11.13 -24.83
CA ASP A 470 5.10 10.80 -24.72
C ASP A 470 5.74 11.26 -23.41
N SER A 471 5.31 12.40 -22.85
CA SER A 471 5.85 12.89 -21.58
C SER A 471 5.51 11.99 -20.39
N LEU A 472 4.32 11.36 -20.41
CA LEU A 472 3.92 10.40 -19.39
C LEU A 472 4.67 9.07 -19.56
N ILE A 473 4.87 8.64 -20.82
CA ILE A 473 5.66 7.46 -21.15
C ILE A 473 7.11 7.62 -20.69
N ASP A 474 7.72 8.78 -20.94
CA ASP A 474 9.08 9.10 -20.46
C ASP A 474 9.19 9.03 -18.94
N TYR A 475 8.14 9.45 -18.22
CA TYR A 475 8.09 9.35 -16.77
C TYR A 475 7.99 7.88 -16.31
N ALA A 476 7.10 7.09 -16.92
CA ALA A 476 7.01 5.65 -16.63
C ALA A 476 8.33 4.92 -16.95
N ASP A 477 9.00 5.26 -18.05
CA ASP A 477 10.33 4.75 -18.40
C ASP A 477 11.39 5.09 -17.35
N SER A 478 11.29 6.26 -16.72
CA SER A 478 12.18 6.64 -15.62
C SER A 478 11.98 5.75 -14.39
N LEU A 479 10.74 5.35 -14.08
CA LEU A 479 10.42 4.42 -12.98
C LEU A 479 10.94 3.01 -13.30
N LYS A 480 10.74 2.54 -14.54
CA LYS A 480 11.27 1.26 -15.02
C LYS A 480 12.80 1.18 -14.88
N LYS A 481 13.51 2.26 -15.22
CA LYS A 481 14.98 2.37 -15.02
C LYS A 481 15.42 2.36 -13.55
N GLN A 482 14.54 2.67 -12.61
CA GLN A 482 14.80 2.55 -11.16
C GLN A 482 14.60 1.11 -10.65
N GLY A 483 14.26 0.16 -11.53
CA GLY A 483 13.95 -1.23 -11.16
C GLY A 483 12.52 -1.42 -10.64
N ILE A 484 11.63 -0.45 -10.88
CA ILE A 484 10.21 -0.57 -10.57
C ILE A 484 9.51 -1.19 -11.78
N ARG A 485 8.93 -2.37 -11.62
CA ARG A 485 8.18 -3.02 -12.69
C ARG A 485 6.75 -2.51 -12.73
N ILE A 486 6.28 -2.10 -13.91
CA ILE A 486 4.93 -1.54 -14.09
C ILE A 486 4.05 -2.53 -14.83
N TYR A 487 2.98 -2.96 -14.19
CA TYR A 487 1.86 -3.67 -14.80
C TYR A 487 0.73 -2.68 -15.05
N THR A 488 0.03 -2.83 -16.17
CA THR A 488 -1.13 -2.01 -16.49
C THR A 488 -2.31 -2.89 -16.85
N LEU A 489 -3.47 -2.62 -16.27
CA LEU A 489 -4.75 -3.24 -16.56
C LEU A 489 -5.67 -2.18 -17.17
N GLY A 490 -6.02 -2.36 -18.44
CA GLY A 490 -6.84 -1.44 -19.22
C GLY A 490 -8.33 -1.78 -19.16
N PHE A 491 -9.17 -0.81 -18.78
CA PHE A 491 -10.63 -0.97 -18.66
C PHE A 491 -11.34 -0.15 -19.75
N PHE A 492 -11.43 -0.69 -20.96
CA PHE A 492 -11.83 0.08 -22.16
C PHE A 492 -13.31 -0.04 -22.56
N THR A 493 -14.15 -0.68 -21.73
CA THR A 493 -15.53 -1.06 -22.10
C THR A 493 -16.43 0.13 -22.44
N SER A 494 -16.12 1.32 -21.92
CA SER A 494 -16.87 2.55 -22.16
C SER A 494 -16.30 3.43 -23.28
N LEU A 495 -15.20 3.02 -23.93
CA LEU A 495 -14.52 3.82 -24.95
C LEU A 495 -15.03 3.55 -26.37
N SER A 496 -15.02 4.61 -27.18
CA SER A 496 -15.19 4.48 -28.64
C SER A 496 -14.00 3.74 -29.28
N SER A 497 -14.18 3.12 -30.45
CA SER A 497 -13.13 2.34 -31.11
C SER A 497 -11.82 3.13 -31.34
N SER A 498 -11.90 4.41 -31.69
CA SER A 498 -10.71 5.26 -31.90
C SER A 498 -10.04 5.67 -30.58
N SER A 499 -10.81 5.96 -29.54
CA SER A 499 -10.29 6.23 -28.20
C SER A 499 -9.60 5.00 -27.61
N LYS A 500 -10.24 3.83 -27.75
CA LYS A 500 -9.75 2.54 -27.27
C LYS A 500 -8.35 2.24 -27.80
N THR A 501 -8.09 2.43 -29.10
CA THR A 501 -6.75 2.18 -29.68
C THR A 501 -5.66 3.08 -29.07
N ASN A 502 -5.96 4.37 -28.88
CA ASN A 502 -4.98 5.30 -28.31
C ASN A 502 -4.71 4.99 -26.82
N ALA A 503 -5.77 4.71 -26.06
CA ALA A 503 -5.69 4.35 -24.66
C ALA A 503 -4.93 3.03 -24.44
N GLN A 504 -5.22 2.01 -25.25
CA GLN A 504 -4.47 0.74 -25.29
C GLN A 504 -2.98 0.98 -25.55
N LEU A 505 -2.64 1.73 -26.59
CA LEU A 505 -1.25 2.00 -26.95
C LEU A 505 -0.51 2.76 -25.84
N LEU A 506 -1.18 3.73 -25.20
CA LEU A 506 -0.60 4.47 -24.09
C LEU A 506 -0.32 3.56 -22.89
N MET A 507 -1.31 2.76 -22.48
CA MET A 507 -1.18 1.81 -21.37
C MET A 507 -0.10 0.76 -21.64
N GLU A 508 -0.01 0.24 -22.87
CA GLU A 508 1.05 -0.68 -23.29
C GLU A 508 2.44 -0.05 -23.13
N LYS A 509 2.61 1.22 -23.54
CA LYS A 509 3.89 1.93 -23.45
C LYS A 509 4.27 2.31 -22.01
N ILE A 510 3.28 2.57 -21.14
CA ILE A 510 3.51 2.79 -19.71
C ILE A 510 4.02 1.51 -19.05
N ALA A 511 3.44 0.36 -19.42
CA ALA A 511 3.82 -0.94 -18.87
C ALA A 511 5.29 -1.29 -19.13
N SER A 512 5.85 -2.15 -18.29
CA SER A 512 7.04 -2.90 -18.63
C SER A 512 6.73 -3.88 -19.78
N ASP A 513 7.76 -4.29 -20.53
CA ASP A 513 7.59 -5.20 -21.67
C ASP A 513 6.81 -6.45 -21.27
N GLY A 514 5.72 -6.73 -22.02
CA GLY A 514 4.83 -7.84 -21.71
C GLY A 514 4.18 -7.74 -20.35
N CYS A 515 3.83 -6.55 -19.86
CA CYS A 515 3.13 -6.33 -18.58
C CYS A 515 1.80 -5.56 -18.73
N HIS A 516 1.31 -5.41 -19.97
CA HIS A 516 -0.02 -4.89 -20.27
C HIS A 516 -1.06 -6.01 -20.36
N PHE A 517 -2.27 -5.73 -19.86
CA PHE A 517 -3.41 -6.63 -19.87
C PHE A 517 -4.70 -5.83 -20.12
N GLU A 518 -5.58 -6.36 -20.95
CA GLU A 518 -6.91 -5.80 -21.18
C GLU A 518 -7.94 -6.53 -20.31
N VAL A 519 -8.89 -5.79 -19.75
CA VAL A 519 -9.92 -6.31 -18.86
C VAL A 519 -11.28 -6.11 -19.50
N ASP A 520 -11.83 -7.20 -20.03
CA ASP A 520 -13.22 -7.24 -20.49
C ASP A 520 -14.17 -7.82 -19.41
N ASP A 521 -13.66 -8.68 -18.52
CA ASP A 521 -14.40 -9.31 -17.39
C ASP A 521 -13.43 -9.63 -16.24
N ALA A 522 -13.73 -9.19 -15.00
CA ALA A 522 -12.92 -9.48 -13.82
C ALA A 522 -12.72 -10.99 -13.55
N SER A 523 -13.61 -11.87 -14.01
CA SER A 523 -13.45 -13.34 -13.97
C SER A 523 -12.18 -13.83 -14.66
N GLN A 524 -11.70 -13.12 -15.67
CA GLN A 524 -10.45 -13.42 -16.36
C GLN A 524 -9.21 -12.89 -15.62
N LEU A 525 -9.39 -11.96 -14.68
CA LEU A 525 -8.29 -11.30 -13.95
C LEU A 525 -7.61 -12.17 -12.91
N MET A 526 -8.36 -13.09 -12.28
CA MET A 526 -7.82 -13.98 -11.26
C MET A 526 -6.58 -14.72 -11.75
N PHE A 527 -6.54 -15.00 -13.04
CA PHE A 527 -5.51 -15.75 -13.72
C PHE A 527 -4.30 -14.90 -14.13
N PHE A 528 -4.50 -13.61 -14.43
CA PHE A 528 -3.39 -12.66 -14.64
C PHE A 528 -2.70 -12.33 -13.32
N PHE A 529 -3.46 -12.23 -12.23
CA PHE A 529 -2.88 -12.04 -10.91
C PHE A 529 -2.15 -13.28 -10.41
N GLU A 530 -2.57 -14.48 -10.81
CA GLU A 530 -1.74 -15.68 -10.63
C GLU A 530 -0.46 -15.60 -11.44
N ASP A 531 -0.47 -15.15 -12.70
CA ASP A 531 0.76 -14.98 -13.48
C ASP A 531 1.68 -13.90 -12.88
N ILE A 532 1.11 -12.80 -12.36
CA ILE A 532 1.86 -11.77 -11.63
C ILE A 532 2.39 -12.33 -10.32
N ALA A 533 1.58 -13.08 -9.56
CA ALA A 533 1.97 -13.75 -8.32
C ALA A 533 3.02 -14.84 -8.57
N ASP A 534 2.97 -15.53 -9.70
CA ASP A 534 3.94 -16.52 -10.15
C ASP A 534 5.26 -15.83 -10.56
N GLN A 535 5.20 -14.73 -11.31
CA GLN A 535 6.39 -13.91 -11.64
C GLN A 535 7.02 -13.29 -10.40
N ILE A 536 6.17 -12.87 -9.46
CA ILE A 536 6.52 -12.54 -8.09
C ILE A 536 7.24 -13.78 -7.53
N SER A 537 6.61 -14.93 -7.31
CA SER A 537 7.19 -16.13 -6.68
C SER A 537 8.48 -16.66 -7.36
N GLY A 538 8.78 -16.25 -8.59
CA GLY A 538 10.03 -16.49 -9.31
C GLY A 538 9.86 -17.39 -10.53
N THR A 539 8.60 -17.71 -10.88
CA THR A 539 8.24 -18.44 -12.08
C THR A 539 8.54 -17.58 -13.30
N LYS A 540 9.39 -18.11 -14.17
CA LYS A 540 9.78 -17.47 -15.42
C LYS A 540 8.78 -17.79 -16.50
N TYR A 541 8.53 -16.83 -17.38
CA TYR A 541 7.62 -16.98 -18.52
C TYR A 541 8.32 -16.69 -19.85
N GLN A 542 7.85 -17.36 -20.89
CA GLN A 542 8.14 -17.06 -22.28
C GLN A 542 6.98 -16.22 -22.83
N TYR A 543 7.28 -14.98 -23.25
CA TYR A 543 6.31 -14.07 -23.83
C TYR A 543 6.34 -14.20 -25.35
N ILE A 544 5.20 -14.44 -25.99
CA ILE A 544 5.11 -14.53 -27.45
C ILE A 544 4.01 -13.61 -27.94
N ARG A 545 4.35 -12.73 -28.89
CA ARG A 545 3.42 -11.80 -29.54
C ARG A 545 3.35 -12.08 -31.03
N ILE A 546 2.14 -12.33 -31.53
CA ILE A 546 1.89 -12.70 -32.92
C ILE A 546 0.86 -11.74 -33.51
N ALA A 547 1.34 -10.81 -34.33
CA ALA A 547 0.49 -9.84 -35.01
C ALA A 547 0.16 -10.32 -36.43
N CYS A 548 -1.08 -10.02 -36.86
CA CYS A 548 -1.67 -10.20 -38.21
C CYS A 548 -2.51 -11.51 -38.37
N PRO A 549 -3.12 -11.81 -39.55
CA PRO A 549 -4.30 -12.67 -39.65
C PRO A 549 -3.91 -14.15 -39.58
N VAL A 550 -3.58 -14.58 -38.38
CA VAL A 550 -3.24 -15.96 -38.04
C VAL A 550 -4.06 -16.40 -36.85
N ASP A 551 -4.33 -17.69 -36.79
CA ASP A 551 -4.74 -18.41 -35.61
C ASP A 551 -3.57 -19.17 -35.01
N VAL A 552 -3.55 -19.28 -33.69
CA VAL A 552 -2.48 -19.95 -32.96
C VAL A 552 -3.05 -21.08 -32.11
N THR A 553 -2.35 -22.21 -32.09
CA THR A 553 -2.67 -23.36 -31.25
C THR A 553 -1.41 -23.86 -30.53
N VAL A 554 -1.53 -24.10 -29.23
CA VAL A 554 -0.49 -24.71 -28.38
C VAL A 554 -1.11 -25.87 -27.62
N LYS A 555 -0.54 -27.07 -27.77
CA LYS A 555 -1.01 -28.29 -27.08
C LYS A 555 0.08 -28.82 -26.18
N TYR A 556 -0.26 -29.04 -24.91
CA TYR A 556 0.66 -29.63 -23.95
C TYR A 556 -0.12 -30.33 -22.84
N ASP A 557 0.34 -31.54 -22.47
CA ASP A 557 -0.21 -32.37 -21.39
C ASP A 557 -1.75 -32.56 -21.40
N GLY A 558 -2.32 -32.74 -22.60
CA GLY A 558 -3.76 -32.95 -22.77
C GLY A 558 -4.61 -31.67 -22.76
N GLU A 559 -4.00 -30.52 -22.51
CA GLU A 559 -4.64 -29.20 -22.57
C GLU A 559 -4.30 -28.48 -23.89
N THR A 560 -5.15 -27.53 -24.31
CA THR A 560 -4.99 -26.78 -25.57
C THR A 560 -5.29 -25.29 -25.36
N LEU A 561 -4.33 -24.43 -25.74
CA LEU A 561 -4.58 -23.00 -25.98
C LEU A 561 -4.86 -22.81 -27.47
N SER A 562 -5.93 -22.12 -27.84
CA SER A 562 -6.23 -21.84 -29.25
C SER A 562 -6.96 -20.52 -29.45
N SER A 563 -6.70 -19.84 -30.57
CA SER A 563 -7.46 -18.65 -30.99
C SER A 563 -8.59 -18.93 -32.00
N GLU A 564 -8.72 -20.16 -32.50
CA GLU A 564 -9.64 -20.49 -33.60
C GLU A 564 -11.11 -20.61 -33.17
N ASP A 565 -11.38 -20.99 -31.91
CA ASP A 565 -12.73 -21.29 -31.41
C ASP A 565 -13.22 -20.24 -30.40
N ALA A 566 -14.46 -19.76 -30.56
CA ALA A 566 -15.12 -18.86 -29.62
C ALA A 566 -15.38 -19.50 -28.24
N GLN A 567 -15.27 -20.83 -28.13
CA GLN A 567 -15.29 -21.62 -26.90
C GLN A 567 -13.89 -22.15 -26.51
N ALA A 568 -12.82 -21.75 -27.23
CA ALA A 568 -11.46 -22.23 -26.97
C ALA A 568 -10.99 -21.90 -25.55
N THR A 569 -10.23 -22.83 -24.94
CA THR A 569 -9.60 -22.60 -23.65
C THR A 569 -8.47 -21.58 -23.84
N GLN A 570 -8.64 -20.37 -23.30
CA GLN A 570 -7.62 -19.30 -23.33
C GLN A 570 -6.58 -19.43 -22.21
N ARG A 571 -6.70 -20.47 -21.38
CA ARG A 571 -5.77 -20.81 -20.30
C ARG A 571 -5.62 -22.31 -20.12
N THR A 572 -4.42 -22.73 -19.77
CA THR A 572 -4.06 -24.10 -19.39
C THR A 572 -3.13 -24.06 -18.19
N SER A 573 -2.79 -25.21 -17.59
CA SER A 573 -1.78 -25.27 -16.52
C SER A 573 -0.40 -24.74 -16.95
N PHE A 574 -0.15 -24.70 -18.27
CA PHE A 574 1.13 -24.35 -18.85
C PHE A 574 1.22 -22.93 -19.42
N GLY A 575 0.11 -22.19 -19.53
CA GLY A 575 0.14 -20.82 -20.04
C GLY A 575 -1.22 -20.21 -20.35
N THR A 576 -1.19 -18.99 -20.89
CA THR A 576 -2.36 -18.18 -21.24
C THR A 576 -2.26 -17.63 -22.67
N LEU A 577 -3.41 -17.34 -23.28
CA LEU A 577 -3.58 -16.68 -24.58
C LEU A 577 -4.51 -15.47 -24.42
N THR A 578 -4.07 -14.30 -24.84
CA THR A 578 -4.82 -13.03 -24.81
C THR A 578 -4.77 -12.30 -26.15
N PHE A 579 -5.55 -11.23 -26.30
CA PHE A 579 -5.71 -10.51 -27.56
C PHE A 579 -5.51 -9.00 -27.39
N GLU A 580 -4.90 -8.34 -28.37
CA GLU A 580 -4.80 -6.86 -28.47
C GLU A 580 -5.42 -6.39 -29.80
N GLU A 581 -6.06 -5.22 -29.82
CA GLU A 581 -6.59 -4.64 -31.07
C GLU A 581 -5.46 -4.24 -32.03
N ASN A 582 -5.69 -4.45 -33.32
CA ASN A 582 -4.69 -4.11 -34.33
C ASN A 582 -4.74 -2.60 -34.58
N ALA A 583 -3.77 -1.84 -34.06
CA ALA A 583 -3.63 -0.43 -34.38
C ALA A 583 -3.61 -0.30 -35.92
N ALA A 584 -4.57 0.43 -36.48
CA ALA A 584 -4.71 0.59 -37.92
C ALA A 584 -3.35 1.00 -38.50
N VAL A 585 -2.76 0.11 -39.29
CA VAL A 585 -1.54 0.39 -40.05
C VAL A 585 -1.76 1.71 -40.75
N GLU A 586 -0.96 2.72 -40.42
CA GLU A 586 -0.88 3.96 -41.17
C GLU A 586 -0.78 3.57 -42.66
N LYS A 587 -1.80 3.94 -43.43
CA LYS A 587 -1.69 3.85 -44.88
C LYS A 587 -0.58 4.82 -45.26
N ASP A 588 0.58 4.30 -45.61
CA ASP A 588 1.59 5.00 -46.40
C ASP A 588 0.88 5.62 -47.61
N PHE A 589 0.53 6.90 -47.50
CA PHE A 589 0.03 7.74 -48.58
C PHE A 589 1.24 8.42 -49.20
N ASP A 590 1.95 7.68 -50.04
CA ASP A 590 2.87 8.26 -51.01
C ASP A 590 2.03 8.81 -52.18
N THR A 591 1.53 10.04 -52.02
CA THR A 591 1.25 10.93 -53.15
C THR A 591 1.43 12.38 -52.71
N GLU A 592 2.44 13.03 -53.29
CA GLU A 592 2.58 14.47 -53.38
C GLU A 592 1.27 15.10 -53.88
N GLU A 593 0.70 16.07 -53.15
CA GLU A 593 0.22 17.34 -53.69
C GLU A 593 -0.26 18.31 -52.58
N THR A 594 -0.24 19.59 -52.94
CA THR A 594 -0.18 20.84 -52.17
C THR A 594 -1.39 21.21 -51.26
N PRO A 595 -1.23 22.18 -50.33
CA PRO A 595 -2.20 22.45 -49.27
C PRO A 595 -3.31 23.42 -49.69
N ASN A 596 -4.57 23.12 -49.37
CA ASN A 596 -5.53 24.19 -49.08
C ASN A 596 -6.78 23.75 -48.27
N GLU A 597 -7.06 24.55 -47.24
CA GLU A 597 -8.33 24.95 -46.65
C GLU A 597 -9.45 23.93 -46.30
N THR A 598 -9.69 23.86 -44.99
CA THR A 598 -11.00 23.87 -44.30
C THR A 598 -12.25 23.50 -45.09
N ARG A 599 -12.91 22.42 -44.67
CA ARG A 599 -14.37 22.39 -44.52
C ARG A 599 -14.84 21.25 -43.62
N ASN A 600 -15.52 21.65 -42.54
CA ASN A 600 -16.49 20.83 -41.84
C ASN A 600 -17.45 20.16 -42.84
N SER A 601 -17.65 18.85 -42.71
CA SER A 601 -18.97 18.29 -42.92
C SER A 601 -19.15 17.05 -42.06
N SER A 602 -20.06 17.18 -41.10
CA SER A 602 -20.78 16.06 -40.52
C SER A 602 -21.38 15.20 -41.64
N MET A 603 -21.17 13.88 -41.56
CA MET A 603 -22.18 12.93 -42.00
C MET A 603 -22.31 11.85 -40.93
N THR A 604 -23.29 12.09 -40.06
CA THR A 604 -24.06 11.08 -39.35
C THR A 604 -24.43 9.92 -40.26
N PHE A 605 -24.03 8.70 -39.88
CA PHE A 605 -24.78 7.50 -40.19
C PHE A 605 -25.40 7.00 -38.89
N SER A 606 -26.73 6.94 -38.85
CA SER A 606 -27.53 6.53 -37.72
C SER A 606 -28.04 5.10 -37.94
N MET A 607 -27.83 4.29 -36.90
CA MET A 607 -28.60 3.13 -36.40
C MET A 607 -29.07 1.99 -37.33
N GLY A 608 -28.75 0.78 -36.86
CA GLY A 608 -29.51 -0.47 -37.02
C GLY A 608 -28.76 -1.62 -36.32
N THR A 609 -28.99 -1.87 -35.03
CA THR A 609 -29.72 -3.03 -34.48
C THR A 609 -29.29 -4.40 -35.03
N SER A 610 -28.78 -5.24 -34.13
CA SER A 610 -28.76 -6.72 -34.19
C SER A 610 -28.50 -7.34 -35.56
N GLU A 611 -27.24 -7.54 -35.90
CA GLU A 611 -26.86 -8.49 -36.95
C GLU A 611 -26.34 -9.79 -36.31
N GLU A 612 -27.09 -10.86 -36.55
CA GLU A 612 -26.55 -12.21 -36.61
C GLU A 612 -25.26 -12.18 -37.43
N LYS A 613 -24.13 -12.57 -36.82
CA LYS A 613 -22.84 -12.73 -37.51
C LYS A 613 -23.01 -13.75 -38.64
N THR A 614 -23.30 -13.26 -39.83
CA THR A 614 -23.27 -14.03 -41.07
C THR A 614 -21.93 -13.76 -41.75
N GLY A 615 -21.03 -14.77 -41.73
CA GLY A 615 -19.92 -14.88 -42.67
C GLY A 615 -18.59 -14.21 -42.32
N ASN A 616 -17.74 -14.92 -41.56
CA ASN A 616 -16.31 -15.10 -41.84
C ASN A 616 -15.44 -13.84 -42.09
N GLU A 617 -15.55 -12.80 -41.26
CA GLU A 617 -14.46 -11.83 -41.08
C GLU A 617 -13.37 -12.46 -40.19
N SER A 618 -12.11 -12.40 -40.64
CA SER A 618 -10.96 -12.98 -39.94
C SER A 618 -10.64 -12.18 -38.67
N ASP A 619 -10.50 -12.85 -37.52
CA ASP A 619 -10.05 -12.21 -36.28
C ASP A 619 -8.60 -11.72 -36.47
N ASN A 620 -8.48 -10.41 -36.71
CA ASN A 620 -7.23 -9.72 -37.01
C ASN A 620 -6.53 -9.17 -35.76
N ARG A 621 -7.05 -9.43 -34.56
CA ARG A 621 -6.40 -9.04 -33.29
C ARG A 621 -5.05 -9.72 -33.17
N VAL A 622 -4.14 -9.08 -32.45
CA VAL A 622 -2.81 -9.62 -32.10
C VAL A 622 -3.00 -10.69 -31.04
N LYS A 623 -2.30 -11.83 -31.16
CA LYS A 623 -2.35 -12.94 -30.20
C LYS A 623 -1.14 -12.86 -29.28
N ILE A 624 -1.37 -12.89 -27.98
CA ILE A 624 -0.33 -12.82 -26.94
C ILE A 624 -0.36 -14.11 -26.12
N LEU A 625 0.70 -14.92 -26.20
CA LEU A 625 0.87 -16.10 -25.38
C LEU A 625 1.87 -15.83 -24.24
N ARG A 626 1.55 -16.29 -23.04
CA ARG A 626 2.50 -16.38 -21.91
C ARG A 626 2.60 -17.84 -21.49
N LEU A 627 3.73 -18.46 -21.75
CA LEU A 627 3.95 -19.88 -21.45
C LEU A 627 4.95 -20.01 -20.30
N LYS A 628 4.64 -20.80 -19.27
CA LYS A 628 5.56 -21.04 -18.15
C LYS A 628 6.89 -21.61 -18.67
N GLU A 629 8.02 -21.20 -18.11
CA GLU A 629 9.32 -21.72 -18.53
C GLU A 629 9.47 -23.18 -18.07
N GLY A 630 9.94 -24.06 -18.96
CA GLY A 630 10.15 -25.46 -18.66
C GLY A 630 10.20 -26.34 -19.92
N PRO A 631 9.12 -27.06 -20.26
CA PRO A 631 9.08 -27.97 -21.41
C PRO A 631 9.09 -27.22 -22.75
N GLU A 632 9.37 -27.96 -23.83
CA GLU A 632 9.31 -27.43 -25.20
C GLU A 632 7.84 -27.36 -25.67
N TYR A 633 7.29 -26.14 -25.78
CA TYR A 633 5.95 -25.95 -26.32
C TYR A 633 5.98 -25.84 -27.83
N LYS A 634 5.29 -26.75 -28.51
CA LYS A 634 5.05 -26.63 -29.96
C LYS A 634 3.92 -25.64 -30.19
N ILE A 635 4.19 -24.67 -31.04
CA ILE A 635 3.24 -23.63 -31.42
C ILE A 635 2.95 -23.82 -32.91
N GLU A 636 1.69 -24.10 -33.20
CA GLU A 636 1.14 -24.20 -34.55
C GLU A 636 0.46 -22.85 -34.86
N ILE A 637 0.79 -22.25 -35.99
CA ILE A 637 0.25 -20.96 -36.43
C ILE A 637 -0.33 -21.15 -37.83
N ASP A 638 -1.63 -21.00 -37.97
CA ASP A 638 -2.36 -21.15 -39.23
C ASP A 638 -2.78 -19.79 -39.77
N GLY A 639 -2.57 -19.52 -41.06
CA GLY A 639 -3.03 -18.29 -41.67
C GLY A 639 -4.56 -18.28 -41.82
N ASN A 640 -5.22 -17.22 -41.34
CA ASN A 640 -6.67 -17.05 -41.44
C ASN A 640 -7.08 -15.93 -42.41
N GLY A 641 -6.10 -15.20 -42.96
CA GLY A 641 -6.30 -14.14 -43.95
C GLY A 641 -5.10 -13.95 -44.88
N LYS A 642 -5.01 -12.77 -45.51
CA LYS A 642 -3.87 -12.38 -46.35
C LYS A 642 -3.19 -11.16 -45.73
N GLY A 643 -1.89 -11.24 -45.50
CA GLY A 643 -1.14 -10.14 -44.88
C GLY A 643 0.32 -10.47 -44.64
N LYS A 644 0.94 -9.74 -43.71
CA LYS A 644 2.29 -10.00 -43.22
C LYS A 644 2.23 -10.20 -41.71
N MET A 645 2.81 -11.25 -41.16
CA MET A 645 2.90 -11.50 -39.72
C MET A 645 4.17 -10.90 -39.12
N THR A 646 4.04 -10.42 -37.88
CA THR A 646 5.18 -10.19 -36.98
C THR A 646 5.07 -11.13 -35.80
N TYR A 647 6.08 -11.97 -35.61
CA TYR A 647 6.21 -12.87 -34.45
C TYR A 647 7.35 -12.39 -33.56
N THR A 648 7.10 -12.26 -32.27
CA THR A 648 8.11 -11.92 -31.26
C THR A 648 8.09 -12.97 -30.18
N ILE A 649 9.26 -13.41 -29.72
CA ILE A 649 9.40 -14.28 -28.54
C ILE A 649 10.44 -13.69 -27.57
N GLY A 650 10.08 -13.62 -26.30
CA GLY A 650 10.87 -13.10 -25.19
C GLY A 650 11.10 -14.12 -24.10
N PHE A 651 12.29 -14.13 -23.51
CA PHE A 651 12.64 -15.00 -22.39
C PHE A 651 12.91 -14.19 -21.12
N MET A 652 12.12 -14.45 -20.08
CA MET A 652 12.25 -13.80 -18.78
C MET A 652 13.50 -14.28 -18.03
N ASP A 653 14.24 -13.38 -17.39
CA ASP A 653 15.38 -13.69 -16.52
C ASP A 653 14.99 -13.85 -15.03
N GLU A 654 15.98 -13.86 -14.12
CA GLU A 654 15.76 -14.04 -12.68
C GLU A 654 15.13 -12.83 -11.98
N ASP A 655 15.33 -11.64 -12.56
CA ASP A 655 14.76 -10.39 -12.07
C ASP A 655 13.35 -10.17 -12.62
N GLY A 656 12.95 -10.99 -13.60
CA GLY A 656 11.65 -10.93 -14.25
C GLY A 656 11.67 -10.14 -15.56
N GLU A 657 12.85 -9.72 -16.02
CA GLU A 657 13.01 -8.88 -17.20
C GLU A 657 13.15 -9.69 -18.49
N TYR A 658 12.65 -9.15 -19.59
CA TYR A 658 12.73 -9.76 -20.92
C TYR A 658 13.97 -9.27 -21.68
N ASN A 659 15.15 -9.58 -21.15
CA ASN A 659 16.43 -9.15 -21.72
C ASN A 659 16.85 -9.88 -23.00
N ASP A 660 16.14 -10.94 -23.40
CA ASP A 660 16.30 -11.62 -24.70
C ASP A 660 14.97 -11.57 -25.47
N MET A 661 14.89 -10.67 -26.45
CA MET A 661 13.73 -10.47 -27.32
C MET A 661 14.06 -10.73 -28.79
N ARG A 662 13.45 -11.75 -29.38
CA ARG A 662 13.72 -12.19 -30.76
C ARG A 662 12.53 -11.89 -31.66
N LYS A 663 12.76 -11.23 -32.79
CA LYS A 663 11.70 -10.67 -33.65
C LYS A 663 11.78 -11.21 -35.07
N PHE A 664 10.66 -11.68 -35.62
CA PHE A 664 10.50 -12.16 -36.99
C PHE A 664 9.47 -11.27 -37.66
N LYS A 665 9.93 -10.35 -38.50
CA LYS A 665 9.10 -9.29 -39.09
C LYS A 665 8.75 -9.62 -40.53
N ASN A 666 7.60 -9.15 -41.00
CA ASN A 666 7.18 -9.19 -42.40
C ASN A 666 7.06 -10.59 -43.03
N ILE A 667 6.68 -11.60 -42.25
CA ILE A 667 6.48 -12.97 -42.76
C ILE A 667 5.19 -13.02 -43.59
N PRO A 668 5.20 -13.34 -44.89
CA PRO A 668 3.98 -13.39 -45.70
C PRO A 668 3.00 -14.46 -45.19
N ILE A 669 1.71 -14.12 -45.10
CA ILE A 669 0.63 -15.02 -44.67
C ILE A 669 -0.47 -15.08 -45.72
N THR A 670 -0.95 -16.29 -45.97
CA THR A 670 -2.18 -16.58 -46.71
C THR A 670 -3.04 -17.58 -45.91
N LYS A 671 -4.31 -17.79 -46.32
CA LYS A 671 -5.19 -18.82 -45.72
C LYS A 671 -4.67 -20.27 -45.82
N ARG A 672 -3.60 -20.51 -46.58
CA ARG A 672 -2.97 -21.83 -46.72
C ARG A 672 -1.69 -21.95 -45.91
N THR A 673 -1.17 -20.85 -45.40
CA THR A 673 0.12 -20.80 -44.73
C THR A 673 0.03 -21.52 -43.38
N LYS A 674 0.97 -22.41 -43.11
CA LYS A 674 1.14 -23.09 -41.81
C LYS A 674 2.54 -22.82 -41.29
N ILE A 675 2.68 -22.45 -40.03
CA ILE A 675 3.97 -22.15 -39.42
C ILE A 675 4.10 -22.95 -38.13
N ASP A 676 5.20 -23.69 -38.03
CA ASP A 676 5.58 -24.41 -36.81
C ASP A 676 6.77 -23.71 -36.14
N THR A 677 6.66 -23.49 -34.84
CA THR A 677 7.76 -23.02 -33.99
C THR A 677 7.75 -23.73 -32.64
N VAL A 678 8.85 -23.61 -31.90
CA VAL A 678 8.99 -24.15 -30.54
C VAL A 678 9.37 -23.03 -29.60
N ALA A 679 8.58 -22.84 -28.55
CA ALA A 679 8.97 -22.00 -27.42
C ALA A 679 9.76 -22.84 -26.42
N SER A 680 11.08 -22.69 -26.49
CA SER A 680 12.02 -23.22 -25.50
C SER A 680 13.25 -22.32 -25.39
N ARG A 681 13.82 -22.22 -24.18
CA ARG A 681 15.02 -21.41 -23.91
C ARG A 681 16.27 -22.06 -24.52
N THR A 682 16.44 -21.89 -25.82
CA THR A 682 17.61 -22.32 -26.60
C THR A 682 18.36 -21.10 -27.13
N LYS A 683 19.59 -21.30 -27.63
CA LYS A 683 20.40 -20.20 -28.22
C LYS A 683 19.73 -19.49 -29.40
N THR A 684 18.76 -20.13 -30.05
CA THR A 684 18.15 -19.61 -31.28
C THR A 684 16.70 -20.07 -31.43
N SER A 685 15.80 -19.16 -31.81
CA SER A 685 14.41 -19.49 -32.16
C SER A 685 14.27 -19.70 -33.67
N VAL A 686 13.40 -20.63 -34.07
CA VAL A 686 13.24 -21.04 -35.48
C VAL A 686 11.76 -21.07 -35.86
N LEU A 687 11.40 -20.38 -36.95
CA LEU A 687 10.08 -20.48 -37.57
C LEU A 687 10.21 -21.30 -38.86
N LYS A 688 9.42 -22.37 -39.00
CA LYS A 688 9.33 -23.17 -40.22
C LYS A 688 8.01 -22.87 -40.89
N VAL A 689 8.05 -22.33 -42.11
CA VAL A 689 6.89 -21.80 -42.83
C VAL A 689 6.62 -22.71 -44.03
N ASP A 690 5.46 -23.36 -44.03
CA ASP A 690 4.82 -23.94 -45.21
C ASP A 690 3.92 -22.85 -45.79
N GLU A 691 4.37 -22.20 -46.87
CA GLU A 691 3.69 -21.05 -47.45
C GLU A 691 2.44 -21.47 -48.21
N ASN A 692 2.46 -22.66 -48.82
CA ASN A 692 1.47 -23.12 -49.79
C ASN A 692 0.48 -24.17 -49.26
N GLY A 693 0.74 -24.73 -48.07
CA GLY A 693 -0.10 -25.69 -47.36
C GLY A 693 0.04 -27.15 -47.85
N ASP A 694 1.15 -27.50 -48.52
CA ASP A 694 1.39 -28.85 -49.05
C ASP A 694 2.00 -29.82 -48.02
N GLY A 695 2.26 -29.34 -46.81
CA GLY A 695 2.88 -30.09 -45.72
C GLY A 695 4.42 -30.08 -45.75
N LYS A 696 5.06 -29.27 -46.60
CA LYS A 696 6.51 -29.06 -46.62
C LYS A 696 6.86 -27.62 -46.33
N TYR A 697 7.93 -27.41 -45.57
CA TYR A 697 8.40 -26.07 -45.26
C TYR A 697 9.13 -25.46 -46.46
N ASP A 698 8.60 -24.35 -46.97
CA ASP A 698 9.19 -23.54 -48.03
C ASP A 698 10.30 -22.62 -47.47
N HIS A 699 10.10 -22.06 -46.28
CA HIS A 699 11.03 -21.13 -45.64
C HIS A 699 11.36 -21.52 -44.21
N ILE A 700 12.61 -21.31 -43.80
CA ILE A 700 13.03 -21.45 -42.40
C ILE A 700 13.69 -20.13 -41.98
N TYR A 701 13.17 -19.50 -40.93
CA TYR A 701 13.75 -18.30 -40.34
C TYR A 701 14.40 -18.62 -39.01
N LYS A 702 15.52 -17.98 -38.69
CA LYS A 702 16.26 -18.18 -37.44
C LYS A 702 16.68 -16.85 -36.82
N ALA A 703 16.44 -16.69 -35.52
CA ALA A 703 16.89 -15.54 -34.73
C ALA A 703 17.72 -16.02 -33.53
N SER A 704 18.86 -15.37 -33.26
CA SER A 704 19.61 -15.51 -32.01
C SER A 704 19.11 -14.52 -30.97
N GLU A 705 19.69 -14.59 -29.77
CA GLU A 705 19.46 -13.63 -28.67
C GLU A 705 19.43 -12.18 -29.17
N ASN A 706 18.36 -11.45 -28.81
CA ASN A 706 18.10 -10.05 -29.21
C ASN A 706 18.11 -9.78 -30.74
N GLY A 707 17.98 -10.83 -31.55
CA GLY A 707 18.14 -10.77 -33.00
C GLY A 707 16.83 -10.63 -33.78
N ILE A 708 16.98 -10.15 -35.02
CA ILE A 708 15.93 -10.22 -36.05
C ILE A 708 16.09 -11.53 -36.83
N GLY A 709 15.00 -12.27 -37.01
CA GLY A 709 14.95 -13.52 -37.75
C GLY A 709 15.38 -13.34 -39.20
N LYS A 710 16.34 -14.17 -39.63
CA LYS A 710 16.86 -14.20 -41.01
C LYS A 710 16.55 -15.55 -41.66
N PRO A 711 16.29 -15.59 -42.99
CA PRO A 711 16.13 -16.84 -43.70
C PRO A 711 17.40 -17.68 -43.62
N VAL A 712 17.25 -18.98 -43.42
CA VAL A 712 18.35 -19.95 -43.43
C VAL A 712 18.59 -20.38 -44.87
N GLU A 713 19.65 -19.87 -45.48
CA GLU A 713 20.06 -20.31 -46.82
C GLU A 713 20.64 -21.72 -46.77
N TYR A 714 19.93 -22.69 -47.35
CA TYR A 714 20.52 -24.00 -47.64
C TYR A 714 21.41 -23.88 -48.88
N SER A 715 22.73 -23.75 -48.69
CA SER A 715 23.66 -24.06 -49.78
C SER A 715 23.49 -25.54 -50.12
N GLY A 716 23.06 -25.87 -51.34
CA GLY A 716 22.71 -27.22 -51.80
C GLY A 716 23.87 -28.23 -51.84
N LYS A 717 24.43 -28.58 -50.66
CA LYS A 717 25.43 -29.64 -50.48
C LYS A 717 25.20 -30.43 -49.18
N ILE A 718 23.98 -30.86 -48.90
CA ILE A 718 23.75 -32.01 -48.01
C ILE A 718 22.63 -32.86 -48.63
N ILE A 719 23.03 -33.85 -49.43
CA ILE A 719 22.19 -34.98 -49.81
C ILE A 719 22.01 -35.83 -48.54
N PHE A 720 20.77 -36.27 -48.26
CA PHE A 720 20.47 -37.33 -47.31
C PHE A 720 21.26 -38.60 -47.68
N LEU A 721 22.45 -38.77 -47.10
CA LEU A 721 23.16 -40.05 -47.10
C LEU A 721 22.64 -40.87 -45.91
N LEU A 722 21.52 -41.57 -46.13
CA LEU A 722 21.32 -42.83 -45.42
C LEU A 722 22.47 -43.74 -45.84
N SER A 723 23.47 -43.90 -44.98
CA SER A 723 24.59 -44.79 -45.27
C SER A 723 24.06 -46.20 -45.55
N PRO A 724 24.67 -46.97 -46.48
CA PRO A 724 24.30 -48.36 -46.73
C PRO A 724 24.28 -49.22 -45.46
N VAL A 725 25.02 -48.81 -44.42
CA VAL A 725 25.08 -49.43 -43.10
C VAL A 725 23.75 -49.29 -42.35
N MET A 726 23.04 -48.16 -42.46
CA MET A 726 21.76 -47.96 -41.78
C MET A 726 20.62 -48.75 -42.45
N LEU A 727 20.67 -48.89 -43.78
CA LEU A 727 19.73 -49.73 -44.54
C LEU A 727 19.93 -51.23 -44.22
N LEU A 728 21.19 -51.65 -44.06
CA LEU A 728 21.55 -53.02 -43.66
C LEU A 728 21.11 -53.32 -42.22
N ALA A 729 21.24 -52.35 -41.30
CA ALA A 729 20.78 -52.48 -39.92
C ALA A 729 19.25 -52.61 -39.83
N LEU A 730 18.49 -51.81 -40.60
CA LEU A 730 17.04 -51.92 -40.68
C LEU A 730 16.58 -53.28 -41.25
N LEU A 731 17.27 -53.78 -42.28
CA LEU A 731 17.01 -55.10 -42.85
C LEU A 731 17.29 -56.25 -41.86
N LEU A 732 18.37 -56.14 -41.07
CA LEU A 732 18.69 -57.12 -40.03
C LEU A 732 17.68 -57.10 -38.87
N ILE A 733 17.17 -55.92 -38.49
CA ILE A 733 16.11 -55.78 -37.48
C ILE A 733 14.79 -56.39 -37.98
N ILE A 734 14.43 -56.19 -39.25
CA ILE A 734 13.24 -56.79 -39.87
C ILE A 734 13.36 -58.32 -39.96
N LEU A 735 14.54 -58.84 -40.32
CA LEU A 735 14.80 -60.29 -40.36
C LEU A 735 14.78 -60.91 -38.95
N TYR A 736 15.31 -60.21 -37.95
CA TYR A 736 15.30 -60.67 -36.55
C TYR A 736 13.88 -60.70 -35.97
N THR A 737 13.08 -59.66 -36.22
CA THR A 737 11.68 -59.59 -35.78
C THR A 737 10.81 -60.63 -36.49
N ARG A 738 11.00 -60.87 -37.80
CA ARG A 738 10.33 -61.97 -38.52
C ARG A 738 10.69 -63.34 -37.94
N LYS A 739 11.97 -63.61 -37.64
CA LYS A 739 12.40 -64.89 -37.05
C LYS A 739 11.85 -65.10 -35.64
N LYS A 740 11.74 -64.03 -34.84
CA LYS A 740 11.13 -64.04 -33.50
C LYS A 740 9.62 -64.30 -33.55
N ILE A 741 8.92 -63.72 -34.52
CA ILE A 741 7.47 -63.95 -34.73
C ILE A 741 7.22 -65.38 -35.24
N TYR A 742 8.02 -65.89 -36.18
CA TYR A 742 7.91 -67.26 -36.69
C TYR A 742 8.14 -68.31 -35.60
N LYS A 743 9.09 -68.08 -34.69
CA LYS A 743 9.36 -68.96 -33.54
C LYS A 743 8.24 -68.91 -32.48
N LYS A 744 7.54 -67.77 -32.37
CA LYS A 744 6.36 -67.62 -31.50
C LYS A 744 5.14 -68.36 -32.07
N LEU A 745 4.96 -68.35 -33.40
CA LEU A 745 3.88 -69.05 -34.10
C LEU A 745 4.07 -70.58 -34.12
N LEU A 746 5.31 -71.07 -34.27
CA LEU A 746 5.62 -72.50 -34.19
C LEU A 746 5.41 -73.08 -32.77
N ASN A 747 5.67 -72.29 -31.74
CA ASN A 747 5.46 -72.72 -30.35
C ASN A 747 3.98 -72.65 -29.91
N SER A 748 3.11 -71.94 -30.64
CA SER A 748 1.66 -71.90 -30.34
C SER A 748 0.83 -72.95 -31.08
N GLN A 749 1.46 -73.79 -31.93
CA GLN A 749 0.81 -74.94 -32.57
C GLN A 749 1.28 -76.29 -32.00
N ALA A 750 2.11 -76.29 -30.96
CA ALA A 750 2.60 -77.49 -30.28
C ALA A 750 2.18 -77.56 -28.79
N SER A 751 1.16 -76.79 -28.38
CA SER A 751 0.50 -76.89 -27.07
C SER A 751 -0.98 -77.18 -27.22
#